data_AF-A0A831SSG8-F1
#
_entry.id   AF-A0A831SSG8-F1
#
_cell.length_a   1.000
_cell.length_b   1.000
_cell.length_c   1.000
_cell.angle_alpha   90.00
_cell.angle_beta   90.00
_cell.angle_gamma   90.00
#
_symmetry.space_group_name_H-M   'P 1'
#
loop_
_entity.id
_entity.type
_entity.pdbx_description
1 polymer ?
#
loop_
_entity_poly.entity_id
_entity_poly.type
_entity_poly.pdbx_seq_one_letter_code
_entity_poly.pdbx_strand_id
1 'polypeptide(L)'
;ELPEFTAPVEEPITEPVVTHVYGPESEELVLGFRFGGAADEDALYLALIDKILYNQTAGLIDLNLNQKQQVLEAASMAVIMKDYSAHILSAKPREGQSLDEVRTMLLEQIDLIKSGDFPDWLTEAVINDLKIEELKTWESNRGRVEGFVEAFILDIEWQEMVNRIDRLESIGKEDIVAFANNYYRDNYVAIYKHHGRDKESPKIEKPPITPLSVNRNQTSEFARNILAEQPEAIEPEFLDFGKDIGRVDITGDIPLFSVRNDENDLFSLYYVFDIGTNHSRKLDTALDYLTYLGTSEHTPAGFNQALYRLGASFSAYTADDHLYIKLSGLRKNFDQAVSLLEQLLSDAQPDEEALGKLREGILKERADDKLSKRKILFEAMSSYAKYGPLSPFTNVLSNEELGRVTSEELLDEVRNLMRYEHRMLYYGPDNPEDLASRLRGIRDLQKELLPAPEESVFEEVQPQENHVYVVNYDMTQAEILMLSRDGLYDASQVPLITLFNEYYGGGMSSVVFQELREAKALAYSVFSVYRIPKDRDEHHYIFSYIGTQSDKLPEALSGIDELMNTLPYSPELFSSARNGIREKIRTERILREKILFTREEARKQGINYDIREDIYRQLDSFTFADIEKFHRERFNNRNAIMMVLGNTERLDMNTLSRYGKVEVLTLEELFGY
;
A
#
# COMPACT_ATOMS: atom_id res chain seq x y z
N GLU A 1 -2.86 -41.16 -11.23
CA GLU A 1 -3.85 -40.07 -11.27
C GLU A 1 -4.23 -39.73 -9.84
N LEU A 2 -4.31 -38.44 -9.52
CA LEU A 2 -4.89 -38.00 -8.25
C LEU A 2 -6.41 -38.21 -8.34
N PRO A 3 -7.09 -38.60 -7.25
CA PRO A 3 -8.54 -38.74 -7.26
C PRO A 3 -9.21 -37.40 -7.60
N GLU A 4 -10.29 -37.46 -8.38
CA GLU A 4 -11.09 -36.28 -8.74
C GLU A 4 -11.66 -35.65 -7.45
N PHE A 5 -11.44 -34.35 -7.26
CA PHE A 5 -12.00 -33.62 -6.14
C PHE A 5 -13.43 -33.19 -6.47
N THR A 6 -14.39 -33.70 -5.71
CA THR A 6 -15.80 -33.26 -5.79
C THR A 6 -16.03 -32.23 -4.69
N ALA A 7 -16.28 -30.98 -5.07
CA ALA A 7 -16.58 -29.92 -4.11
C ALA A 7 -17.88 -30.21 -3.34
N PRO A 8 -17.95 -29.86 -2.04
CA PRO A 8 -19.19 -29.96 -1.29
C PRO A 8 -20.22 -28.96 -1.83
N VAL A 9 -21.47 -29.42 -1.99
CA VAL A 9 -22.59 -28.55 -2.35
C VAL A 9 -23.12 -27.92 -1.07
N GLU A 10 -23.04 -26.59 -0.98
CA GLU A 10 -23.52 -25.85 0.17
C GLU A 10 -25.04 -25.63 0.12
N GLU A 11 -25.72 -25.78 1.26
CA GLU A 11 -27.15 -25.53 1.36
C GLU A 11 -27.49 -24.07 1.01
N PRO A 12 -28.55 -23.79 0.23
CA PRO A 12 -28.96 -22.44 -0.10
C PRO A 12 -29.20 -21.57 1.14
N ILE A 13 -28.69 -20.33 1.11
CA ILE A 13 -29.07 -19.33 2.11
C ILE A 13 -30.42 -18.76 1.70
N THR A 14 -31.45 -18.95 2.52
CA THR A 14 -32.82 -18.50 2.22
C THR A 14 -33.30 -17.33 3.07
N GLU A 15 -32.55 -17.00 4.12
CA GLU A 15 -32.78 -15.86 5.01
C GLU A 15 -31.44 -15.30 5.50
N PRO A 16 -31.39 -14.04 5.98
CA PRO A 16 -30.12 -13.41 6.32
C PRO A 16 -29.45 -14.11 7.51
N VAL A 17 -28.18 -14.47 7.36
CA VAL A 17 -27.38 -15.07 8.44
C VAL A 17 -26.56 -13.97 9.11
N VAL A 18 -26.89 -13.64 10.35
CA VAL A 18 -26.22 -12.57 11.10
C VAL A 18 -25.24 -13.16 12.10
N THR A 19 -23.99 -12.71 12.04
CA THR A 19 -22.92 -13.07 12.98
C THR A 19 -22.34 -11.82 13.63
N HIS A 20 -22.14 -11.87 14.94
CA HIS A 20 -21.48 -10.81 15.69
C HIS A 20 -20.10 -11.28 16.14
N VAL A 21 -19.07 -10.51 15.84
CA VAL A 21 -17.69 -10.76 16.26
C VAL A 21 -17.17 -9.55 17.05
N TYR A 22 -16.32 -9.79 18.05
CA TYR A 22 -15.76 -8.75 18.91
C TYR A 22 -14.24 -8.80 18.85
N GLY A 23 -13.60 -7.64 18.61
CA GLY A 23 -12.15 -7.55 18.56
C GLY A 23 -11.63 -6.18 18.98
N PRO A 24 -10.31 -6.05 19.22
CA PRO A 24 -9.72 -4.80 19.69
C PRO A 24 -9.69 -3.69 18.62
N GLU A 25 -9.91 -4.02 17.36
CA GLU A 25 -9.95 -3.06 16.24
C GLU A 25 -11.29 -2.31 16.14
N SER A 26 -11.36 -1.35 15.22
CA SER A 26 -12.56 -0.56 14.94
C SER A 26 -13.72 -1.38 14.40
N GLU A 27 -14.93 -0.84 14.54
CA GLU A 27 -16.17 -1.46 14.06
C GLU A 27 -16.24 -1.49 12.52
N GLU A 28 -16.87 -2.53 11.99
CA GLU A 28 -17.05 -2.73 10.55
C GLU A 28 -18.26 -3.63 10.31
N LEU A 29 -19.00 -3.34 9.24
CA LEU A 29 -20.00 -4.26 8.71
C LEU A 29 -19.49 -4.88 7.41
N VAL A 30 -19.68 -6.19 7.27
CA VAL A 30 -19.44 -6.91 6.02
C VAL A 30 -20.70 -7.70 5.65
N LEU A 31 -21.17 -7.52 4.41
CA LEU A 31 -22.25 -8.28 3.80
C LEU A 31 -21.68 -9.18 2.70
N GLY A 32 -22.13 -10.43 2.63
CA GLY A 32 -21.69 -11.39 1.61
C GLY A 32 -22.87 -12.12 0.98
N PHE A 33 -22.94 -12.10 -0.34
CA PHE A 33 -23.89 -12.88 -1.15
C PHE A 33 -23.14 -14.00 -1.86
N ARG A 34 -23.69 -15.22 -1.89
CA ARG A 34 -23.08 -16.38 -2.56
C ARG A 34 -23.68 -16.59 -3.95
N PHE A 35 -22.82 -16.89 -4.92
CA PHE A 35 -23.15 -17.12 -6.33
C PHE A 35 -22.53 -18.42 -6.85
N GLY A 36 -22.87 -18.78 -8.09
CA GLY A 36 -22.23 -19.87 -8.81
C GLY A 36 -20.71 -19.73 -8.97
N GLY A 37 -20.11 -20.75 -9.56
CA GLY A 37 -18.68 -20.81 -9.80
C GLY A 37 -18.25 -19.90 -10.96
N ALA A 38 -16.94 -19.79 -11.16
CA ALA A 38 -16.35 -18.95 -12.21
C ALA A 38 -16.72 -19.38 -13.64
N ALA A 39 -17.14 -20.64 -13.82
CA ALA A 39 -17.60 -21.16 -15.11
C ALA A 39 -19.05 -20.77 -15.46
N ASP A 40 -19.82 -20.28 -14.49
CA ASP A 40 -21.19 -19.80 -14.73
C ASP A 40 -21.17 -18.38 -15.33
N GLU A 41 -22.15 -18.04 -16.17
CA GLU A 41 -22.29 -16.68 -16.70
C GLU A 41 -22.46 -15.62 -15.59
N ASP A 42 -22.91 -16.05 -14.40
CA ASP A 42 -23.03 -15.24 -13.18
C ASP A 42 -21.76 -14.41 -12.88
N ALA A 43 -20.56 -14.96 -13.15
CA ALA A 43 -19.30 -14.27 -12.88
C ALA A 43 -19.14 -12.97 -13.67
N LEU A 44 -19.68 -12.90 -14.90
CA LEU A 44 -19.65 -11.69 -15.72
C LEU A 44 -20.57 -10.61 -15.14
N TYR A 45 -21.77 -11.00 -14.70
CA TYR A 45 -22.71 -10.07 -14.06
C TYR A 45 -22.17 -9.54 -12.73
N LEU A 46 -21.50 -10.39 -11.94
CA LEU A 46 -20.86 -9.98 -10.70
C LEU A 46 -19.80 -8.90 -10.95
N ALA A 47 -18.93 -9.09 -11.94
CA ALA A 47 -17.90 -8.10 -12.28
C ALA A 47 -18.51 -6.74 -12.68
N LEU A 48 -19.61 -6.75 -13.44
CA LEU A 48 -20.31 -5.52 -13.82
C LEU A 48 -21.01 -4.86 -12.64
N ILE A 49 -21.76 -5.62 -11.83
CA ILE A 49 -22.49 -5.09 -10.68
C ILE A 49 -21.53 -4.52 -9.64
N ASP A 50 -20.42 -5.21 -9.37
CA ASP A 50 -19.38 -4.74 -8.46
C ASP A 50 -18.86 -3.37 -8.90
N LYS A 51 -18.51 -3.22 -10.17
CA LYS A 51 -18.04 -1.95 -10.74
C LYS A 51 -19.10 -0.86 -10.85
N ILE A 52 -20.37 -1.21 -11.03
CA ILE A 52 -21.47 -0.23 -10.99
C ILE A 52 -21.68 0.28 -9.56
N LEU A 53 -21.52 -0.57 -8.55
CA LEU A 53 -21.57 -0.17 -7.15
C LEU A 53 -20.33 0.62 -6.75
N TYR A 54 -19.15 0.13 -7.07
CA TYR A 54 -17.89 0.68 -6.60
C TYR A 54 -16.81 0.57 -7.67
N ASN A 55 -16.40 1.72 -8.20
CA ASN A 55 -15.27 1.83 -9.14
C ASN A 55 -14.27 2.90 -8.70
N GLN A 56 -14.34 3.34 -7.43
CA GLN A 56 -13.47 4.35 -6.82
C GLN A 56 -13.61 5.74 -7.43
N THR A 57 -14.68 6.02 -8.19
CA THR A 57 -14.89 7.32 -8.83
C THR A 57 -16.38 7.68 -8.89
N ALA A 58 -17.17 6.89 -9.61
CA ALA A 58 -18.54 7.23 -9.99
C ALA A 58 -19.55 6.09 -9.79
N GLY A 59 -19.20 5.02 -9.06
CA GLY A 59 -20.12 3.97 -8.66
C GLY A 59 -21.20 4.46 -7.70
N LEU A 60 -22.25 3.67 -7.48
CA LEU A 60 -23.34 4.04 -6.57
C LEU A 60 -22.86 4.22 -5.12
N ILE A 61 -22.02 3.31 -4.60
CA ILE A 61 -21.38 3.44 -3.28
C ILE A 61 -20.46 4.67 -3.27
N ASP A 62 -19.67 4.88 -4.32
CA ASP A 62 -18.79 6.04 -4.44
C ASP A 62 -19.57 7.34 -4.29
N LEU A 63 -20.65 7.51 -5.06
CA LEU A 63 -21.40 8.77 -5.12
C LEU A 63 -22.42 8.94 -4.00
N ASN A 64 -23.08 7.87 -3.56
CA ASN A 64 -24.17 7.96 -2.58
C ASN A 64 -23.68 7.85 -1.15
N LEU A 65 -22.61 7.09 -0.90
CA LEU A 65 -22.13 6.82 0.45
C LEU A 65 -20.81 7.56 0.73
N ASN A 66 -19.79 7.37 -0.11
CA ASN A 66 -18.45 7.92 0.13
C ASN A 66 -18.38 9.44 -0.13
N GLN A 67 -18.76 9.88 -1.34
CA GLN A 67 -18.76 11.30 -1.75
C GLN A 67 -19.65 12.17 -0.88
N LYS A 68 -20.80 11.63 -0.45
CA LYS A 68 -21.75 12.30 0.45
C LYS A 68 -21.41 12.12 1.93
N GLN A 69 -20.33 11.40 2.24
CA GLN A 69 -19.83 11.17 3.58
C GLN A 69 -20.94 10.60 4.50
N GLN A 70 -21.71 9.62 4.03
CA GLN A 70 -22.77 8.95 4.80
C GLN A 70 -22.21 7.86 5.74
N VAL A 71 -21.03 7.36 5.41
CA VAL A 71 -20.20 6.44 6.19
C VAL A 71 -18.77 6.99 6.22
N LEU A 72 -17.85 6.37 6.95
CA LEU A 72 -16.43 6.71 6.85
C LEU A 72 -15.85 6.22 5.52
N GLU A 73 -16.14 4.96 5.21
CA GLU A 73 -15.66 4.25 4.04
C GLU A 73 -16.66 3.13 3.73
N ALA A 74 -17.01 2.95 2.47
CA ALA A 74 -17.72 1.78 1.96
C ALA A 74 -17.09 1.31 0.65
N ALA A 75 -17.12 0.00 0.44
CA ALA A 75 -16.58 -0.64 -0.75
C ALA A 75 -17.43 -1.84 -1.16
N SER A 76 -17.21 -2.30 -2.39
CA SER A 76 -17.70 -3.57 -2.92
C SER A 76 -16.53 -4.34 -3.54
N MET A 77 -16.61 -5.67 -3.48
CA MET A 77 -15.66 -6.56 -4.12
C MET A 77 -16.33 -7.85 -4.59
N ALA A 78 -16.14 -8.21 -5.86
CA ALA A 78 -16.41 -9.55 -6.37
C ALA A 78 -15.23 -10.50 -6.08
N VAL A 79 -15.53 -11.65 -5.46
CA VAL A 79 -14.58 -12.75 -5.22
C VAL A 79 -15.00 -13.92 -6.09
N ILE A 80 -14.36 -14.05 -7.26
CA ILE A 80 -14.65 -15.12 -8.22
C ILE A 80 -13.82 -16.35 -7.87
N MET A 81 -14.48 -17.49 -7.64
CA MET A 81 -13.80 -18.76 -7.34
C MET A 81 -14.41 -19.91 -8.13
N LYS A 82 -13.68 -21.02 -8.21
CA LYS A 82 -14.04 -22.17 -9.06
C LYS A 82 -15.44 -22.72 -8.76
N ASP A 83 -15.73 -23.03 -7.50
CA ASP A 83 -16.95 -23.75 -7.12
C ASP A 83 -18.10 -22.81 -6.70
N TYR A 84 -17.78 -21.75 -5.96
CA TYR A 84 -18.72 -20.72 -5.54
C TYR A 84 -18.03 -19.37 -5.50
N SER A 85 -18.67 -18.35 -6.06
CA SER A 85 -18.22 -16.96 -5.97
C SER A 85 -18.97 -16.21 -4.86
N ALA A 86 -18.42 -15.08 -4.43
CA ALA A 86 -19.08 -14.20 -3.48
C ALA A 86 -19.03 -12.75 -3.94
N HIS A 87 -20.08 -11.98 -3.62
CA HIS A 87 -20.06 -10.53 -3.73
C HIS A 87 -20.11 -9.93 -2.33
N ILE A 88 -19.06 -9.18 -1.98
CA ILE A 88 -18.83 -8.68 -0.63
C ILE A 88 -18.97 -7.17 -0.65
N LEU A 89 -19.85 -6.63 0.21
CA LEU A 89 -19.96 -5.20 0.46
C LEU A 89 -19.49 -4.94 1.89
N SER A 90 -18.66 -3.94 2.12
CA SER A 90 -18.21 -3.56 3.46
C SER A 90 -18.34 -2.07 3.70
N ALA A 91 -18.50 -1.68 4.96
CA ALA A 91 -18.49 -0.29 5.35
C ALA A 91 -18.11 -0.09 6.83
N LYS A 92 -17.45 1.04 7.09
CA LYS A 92 -17.11 1.51 8.44
C LYS A 92 -18.06 2.63 8.87
N PRO A 93 -18.70 2.50 10.05
CA PRO A 93 -19.65 3.49 10.53
C PRO A 93 -18.96 4.81 10.91
N ARG A 94 -19.67 5.93 10.76
CA ARG A 94 -19.32 7.19 11.41
C ARG A 94 -19.56 7.14 12.92
N GLU A 95 -18.99 8.10 13.64
CA GLU A 95 -19.24 8.23 15.07
C GLU A 95 -20.75 8.34 15.36
N GLY A 96 -21.25 7.49 16.25
CA GLY A 96 -22.66 7.41 16.61
C GLY A 96 -23.58 6.70 15.60
N GLN A 97 -23.06 6.24 14.46
CA GLN A 97 -23.82 5.46 13.47
C GLN A 97 -23.83 3.98 13.85
N SER A 98 -25.00 3.35 13.84
CA SER A 98 -25.13 1.92 14.12
C SER A 98 -24.78 1.07 12.90
N LEU A 99 -24.24 -0.13 13.13
CA LEU A 99 -23.99 -1.10 12.05
C LEU A 99 -25.29 -1.54 11.32
N ASP A 100 -26.46 -1.43 11.96
CA ASP A 100 -27.74 -1.70 11.29
C ASP A 100 -28.14 -0.60 10.29
N GLU A 101 -27.84 0.67 10.59
CA GLU A 101 -28.00 1.77 9.63
C GLU A 101 -27.04 1.57 8.45
N VAL A 102 -25.79 1.21 8.73
CA VAL A 102 -24.79 0.89 7.69
C VAL A 102 -25.27 -0.26 6.81
N ARG A 103 -25.83 -1.33 7.39
CA ARG A 103 -26.40 -2.45 6.62
C ARG A 103 -27.48 -1.99 5.68
N THR A 104 -28.38 -1.15 6.19
CA THR A 104 -29.50 -0.61 5.40
C THR A 104 -28.96 0.19 4.22
N MET A 105 -27.99 1.08 4.44
CA MET A 105 -27.36 1.88 3.38
C MET A 105 -26.69 1.03 2.29
N LEU A 106 -26.01 -0.05 2.66
CA LEU A 106 -25.40 -0.97 1.69
C LEU A 106 -26.45 -1.73 0.87
N LEU A 107 -27.49 -2.26 1.52
CA LEU A 107 -28.59 -2.96 0.84
C LEU A 107 -29.38 -2.04 -0.09
N GLU A 108 -29.57 -0.77 0.29
CA GLU A 108 -30.19 0.25 -0.56
C GLU A 108 -29.43 0.41 -1.89
N GLN A 109 -28.09 0.30 -1.90
CA GLN A 109 -27.34 0.38 -3.16
C GLN A 109 -27.62 -0.81 -4.08
N ILE A 110 -27.86 -2.00 -3.52
CA ILE A 110 -28.29 -3.17 -4.29
C ILE A 110 -29.71 -2.98 -4.83
N ASP A 111 -30.61 -2.36 -4.06
CA ASP A 111 -31.97 -2.06 -4.51
C ASP A 111 -32.00 -1.02 -5.66
N LEU A 112 -31.04 -0.09 -5.71
CA LEU A 112 -30.84 0.79 -6.88
C LEU A 112 -30.47 -0.01 -8.13
N ILE A 113 -29.61 -1.03 -8.03
CA ILE A 113 -29.32 -1.93 -9.15
C ILE A 113 -30.59 -2.68 -9.59
N LYS A 114 -31.33 -3.26 -8.63
CA LYS A 114 -32.56 -4.03 -8.90
C LYS A 114 -33.68 -3.19 -9.53
N SER A 115 -33.72 -1.89 -9.25
CA SER A 115 -34.68 -0.96 -9.86
C SER A 115 -34.17 -0.34 -11.17
N GLY A 116 -32.90 -0.55 -11.53
CA GLY A 116 -32.27 0.09 -12.69
C GLY A 116 -32.00 1.58 -12.50
N ASP A 117 -31.97 2.06 -11.25
CA ASP A 117 -31.73 3.46 -10.89
C ASP A 117 -30.22 3.78 -10.86
N PHE A 118 -29.59 3.57 -12.01
CA PHE A 118 -28.24 4.02 -12.30
C PHE A 118 -28.19 4.53 -13.75
N PRO A 119 -27.30 5.46 -14.09
CA PRO A 119 -27.32 6.08 -15.42
C PRO A 119 -26.99 5.10 -16.56
N ASP A 120 -27.66 5.23 -17.71
CA ASP A 120 -27.47 4.31 -18.85
C ASP A 120 -26.03 4.28 -19.40
N TRP A 121 -25.31 5.41 -19.30
CA TRP A 121 -23.92 5.51 -19.73
C TRP A 121 -22.95 4.72 -18.83
N LEU A 122 -23.35 4.38 -17.60
CA LEU A 122 -22.45 3.81 -16.60
C LEU A 122 -22.01 2.38 -16.98
N THR A 123 -22.90 1.57 -17.57
CA THR A 123 -22.57 0.21 -18.02
C THR A 123 -21.43 0.23 -19.05
N GLU A 124 -21.52 1.10 -20.05
CA GLU A 124 -20.45 1.25 -21.07
C GLU A 124 -19.15 1.77 -20.44
N ALA A 125 -19.23 2.73 -19.52
CA ALA A 125 -18.06 3.26 -18.83
C ALA A 125 -17.36 2.19 -17.97
N VAL A 126 -18.12 1.36 -17.26
CA VAL A 126 -17.62 0.22 -16.47
C VAL A 126 -16.88 -0.79 -17.34
N ILE A 127 -17.43 -1.13 -18.51
CA ILE A 127 -16.77 -2.06 -19.44
C ILE A 127 -15.46 -1.46 -19.97
N ASN A 128 -15.46 -0.15 -20.30
CA ASN A 128 -14.24 0.54 -20.69
C ASN A 128 -13.19 0.57 -19.56
N ASP A 129 -13.62 0.74 -18.31
CA ASP A 129 -12.74 0.69 -17.14
C ASP A 129 -12.12 -0.70 -16.93
N LEU A 130 -12.93 -1.77 -17.00
CA LEU A 130 -12.44 -3.15 -16.95
C LEU A 130 -11.43 -3.44 -18.07
N LYS A 131 -11.64 -2.89 -19.27
CA LYS A 131 -10.69 -2.98 -20.38
C LYS A 131 -9.38 -2.25 -20.08
N ILE A 132 -9.43 -1.07 -19.45
CA ILE A 132 -8.23 -0.32 -19.02
C ILE A 132 -7.47 -1.13 -17.96
N GLU A 133 -8.16 -1.73 -16.99
CA GLU A 133 -7.55 -2.58 -15.96
C GLU A 133 -6.89 -3.83 -16.54
N GLU A 134 -7.52 -4.45 -17.53
CA GLU A 134 -6.97 -5.61 -18.23
C GLU A 134 -5.69 -5.22 -19.00
N LEU A 135 -5.69 -4.09 -19.71
CA LEU A 135 -4.49 -3.57 -20.38
C LEU A 135 -3.35 -3.31 -19.38
N LYS A 136 -3.63 -2.67 -18.24
CA LYS A 136 -2.66 -2.43 -17.16
C LYS A 136 -2.13 -3.74 -16.56
N THR A 137 -2.97 -4.76 -16.47
CA THR A 137 -2.55 -6.09 -15.99
C THR A 137 -1.58 -6.72 -16.99
N TRP A 138 -1.92 -6.68 -18.28
CA TRP A 138 -1.20 -7.34 -19.36
C TRP A 138 0.15 -6.67 -19.68
N GLU A 139 0.28 -5.39 -19.36
CA GLU A 139 1.55 -4.68 -19.32
C GLU A 139 2.61 -5.48 -18.51
N SER A 140 2.26 -6.07 -17.37
CA SER A 140 3.24 -6.83 -16.58
C SER A 140 3.34 -8.31 -16.99
N ASN A 141 4.57 -8.87 -17.01
CA ASN A 141 4.75 -10.32 -17.15
C ASN A 141 4.04 -11.08 -16.01
N ARG A 142 4.08 -10.52 -14.79
CA ARG A 142 3.39 -11.06 -13.63
C ARG A 142 1.87 -11.16 -13.88
N GLY A 143 1.23 -10.08 -14.30
CA GLY A 143 -0.21 -10.05 -14.59
C GLY A 143 -0.60 -11.01 -15.72
N ARG A 144 0.22 -11.14 -16.76
CA ARG A 144 -0.01 -12.16 -17.82
C ARG A 144 0.07 -13.59 -17.28
N VAL A 145 1.11 -13.90 -16.47
CA VAL A 145 1.26 -15.22 -15.85
C VAL A 145 0.13 -15.49 -14.86
N GLU A 146 -0.22 -14.52 -14.03
CA GLU A 146 -1.35 -14.59 -13.10
C GLU A 146 -2.65 -14.84 -13.85
N GLY A 147 -2.88 -14.19 -15.01
CA GLY A 147 -4.04 -14.47 -15.85
C GLY A 147 -4.08 -15.90 -16.41
N PHE A 148 -2.95 -16.47 -16.85
CA PHE A 148 -2.88 -17.88 -17.25
C PHE A 148 -3.14 -18.83 -16.08
N VAL A 149 -2.56 -18.53 -14.92
CA VAL A 149 -2.75 -19.30 -13.69
C VAL A 149 -4.21 -19.25 -13.26
N GLU A 150 -4.83 -18.07 -13.28
CA GLU A 150 -6.23 -17.84 -12.94
C GLU A 150 -7.15 -18.66 -13.86
N ALA A 151 -6.97 -18.56 -15.18
CA ALA A 151 -7.72 -19.37 -16.13
C ALA A 151 -7.58 -20.88 -15.84
N PHE A 152 -6.35 -21.34 -15.55
CA PHE A 152 -6.09 -22.74 -15.22
C PHE A 152 -6.75 -23.20 -13.91
N ILE A 153 -6.65 -22.43 -12.83
CA ILE A 153 -7.22 -22.82 -11.53
C ILE A 153 -8.74 -22.71 -11.50
N LEU A 154 -9.33 -21.83 -12.32
CA LEU A 154 -10.77 -21.67 -12.46
C LEU A 154 -11.40 -22.59 -13.51
N ASP A 155 -10.59 -23.35 -14.25
CA ASP A 155 -11.04 -24.24 -15.34
C ASP A 155 -11.74 -23.48 -16.48
N ILE A 156 -11.24 -22.27 -16.77
CA ILE A 156 -11.72 -21.40 -17.85
C ILE A 156 -10.79 -21.56 -19.04
N GLU A 157 -11.35 -21.85 -20.20
CA GLU A 157 -10.60 -21.90 -21.45
C GLU A 157 -9.95 -20.54 -21.73
N TRP A 158 -8.66 -20.52 -22.10
CA TRP A 158 -7.93 -19.26 -22.31
C TRP A 158 -8.60 -18.33 -23.33
N GLN A 159 -9.25 -18.91 -24.35
CA GLN A 159 -10.01 -18.15 -25.35
C GLN A 159 -11.17 -17.36 -24.72
N GLU A 160 -11.82 -17.90 -23.70
CA GLU A 160 -12.90 -17.20 -22.98
C GLU A 160 -12.36 -16.06 -22.12
N MET A 161 -11.20 -16.25 -21.49
CA MET A 161 -10.53 -15.20 -20.72
C MET A 161 -10.13 -14.02 -21.63
N VAL A 162 -9.56 -14.31 -22.80
CA VAL A 162 -9.17 -13.29 -23.79
C VAL A 162 -10.39 -12.57 -24.38
N ASN A 163 -11.50 -13.28 -24.58
CA ASN A 163 -12.73 -12.71 -25.13
C ASN A 163 -13.67 -12.16 -24.03
N ARG A 164 -13.21 -12.04 -22.78
CA ARG A 164 -14.07 -11.68 -21.64
C ARG A 164 -14.69 -10.30 -21.83
N ILE A 165 -13.94 -9.32 -22.32
CA ILE A 165 -14.46 -7.98 -22.61
C ILE A 165 -15.58 -8.03 -23.67
N ASP A 166 -15.39 -8.76 -24.77
CA ASP A 166 -16.42 -8.92 -25.81
C ASP A 166 -17.71 -9.55 -25.25
N ARG A 167 -17.59 -10.47 -24.28
CA ARG A 167 -18.74 -11.07 -23.59
C ARG A 167 -19.44 -10.05 -22.68
N LEU A 168 -18.69 -9.24 -21.94
CA LEU A 168 -19.25 -8.17 -21.10
C LEU A 168 -19.98 -7.12 -21.95
N GLU A 169 -19.46 -6.78 -23.14
CA GLU A 169 -20.10 -5.87 -24.11
C GLU A 169 -21.47 -6.35 -24.61
N SER A 170 -21.76 -7.65 -24.49
CA SER A 170 -23.07 -8.21 -24.85
C SER A 170 -24.13 -8.06 -23.77
N ILE A 171 -23.75 -7.69 -22.55
CA ILE A 171 -24.65 -7.58 -21.40
C ILE A 171 -25.23 -6.16 -21.33
N GLY A 172 -26.55 -6.05 -21.47
CA GLY A 172 -27.27 -4.79 -21.34
C GLY A 172 -27.65 -4.47 -19.89
N LYS A 173 -28.03 -3.21 -19.67
CA LYS A 173 -28.59 -2.76 -18.38
C LYS A 173 -29.80 -3.58 -17.93
N GLU A 174 -30.69 -3.95 -18.84
CA GLU A 174 -31.87 -4.76 -18.53
C GLU A 174 -31.48 -6.16 -18.03
N ASP A 175 -30.42 -6.75 -18.59
CA ASP A 175 -29.90 -8.05 -18.16
C ASP A 175 -29.31 -7.97 -16.75
N ILE A 176 -28.56 -6.90 -16.45
CA ILE A 176 -28.03 -6.63 -15.10
C ILE A 176 -29.16 -6.48 -14.08
N VAL A 177 -30.20 -5.72 -14.42
CA VAL A 177 -31.39 -5.55 -13.56
C VAL A 177 -32.09 -6.89 -13.33
N ALA A 178 -32.29 -7.68 -14.38
CA ALA A 178 -32.93 -8.99 -14.29
C ALA A 178 -32.11 -9.96 -13.42
N PHE A 179 -30.79 -10.00 -13.62
CA PHE A 179 -29.85 -10.76 -12.81
C PHE A 179 -29.96 -10.32 -11.34
N ALA A 180 -29.87 -9.02 -11.07
CA ALA A 180 -29.88 -8.53 -9.71
C ALA A 180 -31.17 -8.89 -8.96
N ASN A 181 -32.33 -8.80 -9.62
CA ASN A 181 -33.62 -9.21 -9.04
C ASN A 181 -33.72 -10.71 -8.77
N ASN A 182 -33.06 -11.53 -9.58
CA ASN A 182 -33.09 -12.97 -9.40
C ASN A 182 -32.17 -13.43 -8.26
N TYR A 183 -30.99 -12.82 -8.09
CA TYR A 183 -29.94 -13.33 -7.21
C TYR A 183 -29.76 -12.56 -5.88
N TYR A 184 -30.03 -11.25 -5.84
CA TYR A 184 -29.97 -10.47 -4.59
C TYR A 184 -31.34 -10.45 -3.91
N ARG A 185 -31.50 -11.33 -2.92
CA ARG A 185 -32.68 -11.47 -2.07
C ARG A 185 -32.24 -11.35 -0.60
N ASP A 186 -33.04 -11.82 0.33
CA ASP A 186 -32.66 -11.98 1.74
C ASP A 186 -31.71 -13.18 1.95
N ASN A 187 -30.80 -13.44 1.02
CA ASN A 187 -29.90 -14.60 0.96
C ASN A 187 -28.43 -14.26 1.28
N TYR A 188 -28.21 -13.28 2.17
CA TYR A 188 -26.87 -12.80 2.50
C TYR A 188 -26.41 -13.22 3.90
N VAL A 189 -25.10 -13.20 4.10
CA VAL A 189 -24.45 -13.24 5.41
C VAL A 189 -24.10 -11.81 5.81
N ALA A 190 -24.34 -11.43 7.06
CA ALA A 190 -23.92 -10.17 7.64
C ALA A 190 -23.01 -10.41 8.85
N ILE A 191 -21.78 -9.90 8.78
CA ILE A 191 -20.80 -9.96 9.86
C ILE A 191 -20.71 -8.56 10.47
N TYR A 192 -21.13 -8.47 11.72
CA TYR A 192 -21.04 -7.27 12.54
C TYR A 192 -19.79 -7.38 13.39
N LYS A 193 -18.73 -6.67 13.00
CA LYS A 193 -17.51 -6.55 13.80
C LYS A 193 -17.67 -5.38 14.77
N HIS A 194 -17.73 -5.72 16.05
CA HIS A 194 -17.83 -4.78 17.17
C HIS A 194 -16.45 -4.58 17.81
N HIS A 195 -16.19 -3.36 18.26
CA HIS A 195 -15.04 -3.10 19.11
C HIS A 195 -15.28 -3.69 20.50
N GLY A 196 -14.31 -4.45 21.03
CA GLY A 196 -14.35 -4.97 22.39
C GLY A 196 -13.63 -6.32 22.55
N ARG A 197 -14.03 -7.06 23.59
CA ARG A 197 -13.47 -8.38 23.91
C ARG A 197 -14.45 -9.48 23.59
N ASP A 198 -13.99 -10.46 22.83
CA ASP A 198 -14.73 -11.72 22.67
C ASP A 198 -14.81 -12.46 24.01
N LYS A 199 -16.02 -12.90 24.37
CA LYS A 199 -16.28 -13.63 25.63
C LYS A 199 -15.86 -15.10 25.53
N GLU A 200 -15.73 -15.64 24.31
CA GLU A 200 -15.47 -17.06 24.04
C GLU A 200 -14.24 -17.28 23.16
N SER A 201 -13.08 -16.73 23.52
CA SER A 201 -11.82 -17.14 22.88
C SER A 201 -11.34 -18.48 23.46
N PRO A 202 -11.40 -19.61 22.72
CA PRO A 202 -10.91 -20.88 23.21
C PRO A 202 -9.41 -20.80 23.49
N LYS A 203 -8.98 -21.27 24.66
CA LYS A 203 -7.56 -21.43 24.97
C LYS A 203 -7.00 -22.55 24.10
N ILE A 204 -6.19 -22.20 23.11
CA ILE A 204 -5.45 -23.18 22.32
C ILE A 204 -4.33 -23.73 23.21
N GLU A 205 -4.35 -25.04 23.47
CA GLU A 205 -3.27 -25.71 24.23
C GLU A 205 -1.95 -25.57 23.49
N LYS A 206 -0.89 -25.26 24.24
CA LYS A 206 0.47 -25.06 23.70
C LYS A 206 1.00 -26.39 23.17
N PRO A 207 1.23 -26.55 21.86
CA PRO A 207 2.00 -27.69 21.38
C PRO A 207 3.44 -27.55 21.91
N PRO A 208 4.07 -28.65 22.37
CA PRO A 208 5.48 -28.61 22.79
C PRO A 208 6.35 -28.17 21.61
N ILE A 209 7.26 -27.23 21.85
CA ILE A 209 8.26 -26.85 20.84
C ILE A 209 9.18 -28.06 20.67
N THR A 210 9.22 -28.60 19.46
CA THR A 210 10.22 -29.57 19.06
C THR A 210 11.21 -28.84 18.16
N PRO A 211 12.38 -28.43 18.69
CA PRO A 211 13.36 -27.73 17.87
C PRO A 211 13.76 -28.59 16.68
N LEU A 212 13.74 -27.98 15.49
CA LEU A 212 14.19 -28.63 14.27
C LEU A 212 15.63 -28.20 14.00
N SER A 213 16.47 -29.16 13.60
CA SER A 213 17.78 -28.83 13.07
C SER A 213 17.61 -28.34 11.64
N VAL A 214 17.96 -27.08 11.38
CA VAL A 214 17.96 -26.53 10.02
C VAL A 214 19.18 -27.11 9.28
N ASN A 215 18.93 -27.87 8.22
CA ASN A 215 19.99 -28.48 7.42
C ASN A 215 20.57 -27.49 6.40
N ARG A 216 21.20 -26.40 6.87
CA ARG A 216 21.74 -25.32 6.01
C ARG A 216 22.80 -25.77 5.03
N ASN A 217 23.49 -26.86 5.37
CA ASN A 217 24.60 -27.39 4.58
C ASN A 217 24.17 -28.65 3.79
N GLN A 218 22.87 -28.86 3.56
CA GLN A 218 22.34 -29.97 2.77
C GLN A 218 21.47 -29.48 1.62
N THR A 219 21.47 -30.22 0.52
CA THR A 219 20.68 -29.93 -0.68
C THR A 219 20.04 -31.23 -1.17
N SER A 220 18.76 -31.22 -1.49
CA SER A 220 18.03 -32.39 -2.02
C SER A 220 18.52 -32.74 -3.42
N GLU A 221 18.28 -33.98 -3.87
CA GLU A 221 18.61 -34.40 -5.24
C GLU A 221 17.83 -33.57 -6.28
N PHE A 222 16.54 -33.31 -6.04
CA PHE A 222 15.73 -32.44 -6.89
C PHE A 222 16.34 -31.03 -7.03
N ALA A 223 16.72 -30.41 -5.91
CA ALA A 223 17.36 -29.09 -5.92
C ALA A 223 18.74 -29.14 -6.61
N ARG A 224 19.54 -30.18 -6.39
CA ARG A 224 20.83 -30.35 -7.10
C ARG A 224 20.64 -30.48 -8.60
N ASN A 225 19.62 -31.22 -9.06
CA ASN A 225 19.34 -31.40 -10.47
C ASN A 225 18.96 -30.06 -11.12
N ILE A 226 18.06 -29.29 -10.49
CA ILE A 226 17.67 -27.96 -10.97
C ILE A 226 18.87 -26.99 -10.96
N LEU A 227 19.64 -26.95 -9.88
CA LEU A 227 20.80 -26.06 -9.76
C LEU A 227 21.96 -26.45 -10.70
N ALA A 228 21.97 -27.69 -11.20
CA ALA A 228 22.94 -28.15 -12.19
C ALA A 228 22.53 -27.79 -13.64
N GLU A 229 21.27 -27.39 -13.86
CA GLU A 229 20.85 -26.86 -15.16
C GLU A 229 21.57 -25.54 -15.43
N GLN A 230 22.10 -25.40 -16.64
CA GLN A 230 22.70 -24.14 -17.11
C GLN A 230 21.81 -23.55 -18.18
N PRO A 231 20.81 -22.73 -17.81
CA PRO A 231 20.05 -21.99 -18.79
C PRO A 231 20.94 -20.97 -19.50
N GLU A 232 20.50 -20.51 -20.67
CA GLU A 232 21.14 -19.39 -21.33
C GLU A 232 21.12 -18.16 -20.42
N ALA A 233 22.29 -17.55 -20.27
CA ALA A 233 22.49 -16.48 -19.30
C ALA A 233 21.84 -15.18 -19.82
N ILE A 234 20.89 -14.62 -19.08
CA ILE A 234 20.25 -13.34 -19.44
C ILE A 234 21.14 -12.21 -18.96
N GLU A 235 21.56 -11.29 -19.83
CA GLU A 235 22.35 -10.14 -19.38
C GLU A 235 21.46 -9.10 -18.65
N PRO A 236 21.98 -8.44 -17.60
CA PRO A 236 21.24 -7.39 -16.90
C PRO A 236 21.09 -6.16 -17.80
N GLU A 237 20.01 -5.43 -17.59
CA GLU A 237 19.76 -4.13 -18.24
C GLU A 237 19.68 -3.05 -17.17
N PHE A 238 20.60 -2.09 -17.26
CA PHE A 238 20.66 -0.92 -16.39
C PHE A 238 20.13 0.29 -17.13
N LEU A 239 19.45 1.18 -16.41
CA LEU A 239 18.95 2.43 -16.97
C LEU A 239 20.08 3.42 -17.20
N ASP A 240 20.07 4.06 -18.37
CA ASP A 240 20.80 5.28 -18.66
C ASP A 240 19.77 6.42 -18.68
N PHE A 241 19.66 7.17 -17.58
CA PHE A 241 18.65 8.22 -17.47
C PHE A 241 18.78 9.31 -18.53
N GLY A 242 19.97 9.53 -19.13
CA GLY A 242 20.16 10.51 -20.19
C GLY A 242 19.64 10.03 -21.55
N LYS A 243 19.57 8.72 -21.75
CA LYS A 243 19.11 8.08 -22.98
C LYS A 243 17.66 7.60 -22.89
N ASP A 244 17.28 7.03 -21.75
CA ASP A 244 16.02 6.31 -21.57
C ASP A 244 14.87 7.25 -21.15
N ILE A 245 15.18 8.49 -20.77
CA ILE A 245 14.20 9.51 -20.36
C ILE A 245 14.33 10.73 -21.25
N GLY A 246 13.26 11.05 -21.97
CA GLY A 246 13.15 12.31 -22.71
C GLY A 246 13.00 13.48 -21.75
N ARG A 247 13.78 14.54 -21.96
CA ARG A 247 13.70 15.79 -21.17
C ARG A 247 13.44 16.98 -22.09
N VAL A 248 12.36 17.70 -21.84
CA VAL A 248 11.99 18.94 -22.54
C VAL A 248 11.47 19.94 -21.51
N ASP A 249 11.78 21.22 -21.68
CA ASP A 249 11.21 22.26 -20.80
C ASP A 249 9.84 22.71 -21.35
N ILE A 250 8.80 22.63 -20.52
CA ILE A 250 7.43 23.08 -20.87
C ILE A 250 7.44 24.60 -20.96
N THR A 251 7.90 25.21 -19.87
CA THR A 251 8.31 26.62 -19.74
C THR A 251 9.77 26.64 -19.27
N GLY A 252 10.41 27.81 -19.24
CA GLY A 252 11.82 27.91 -18.84
C GLY A 252 12.14 27.33 -17.46
N ASP A 253 11.14 27.24 -16.57
CA ASP A 253 11.29 26.83 -15.18
C ASP A 253 10.62 25.46 -14.86
N ILE A 254 9.86 24.87 -15.79
CA ILE A 254 9.11 23.61 -15.57
C ILE A 254 9.63 22.53 -16.52
N PRO A 255 10.49 21.61 -16.05
CA PRO A 255 10.96 20.50 -16.86
C PRO A 255 9.91 19.38 -16.94
N LEU A 256 9.77 18.81 -18.14
CA LEU A 256 9.04 17.56 -18.42
C LEU A 256 10.06 16.43 -18.59
N PHE A 257 9.92 15.38 -17.79
CA PHE A 257 10.60 14.11 -17.97
C PHE A 257 9.59 13.09 -18.48
N SER A 258 9.97 12.33 -19.51
CA SER A 258 9.03 11.51 -20.25
C SER A 258 9.61 10.17 -20.67
N VAL A 259 8.76 9.15 -20.61
CA VAL A 259 9.02 7.81 -21.15
C VAL A 259 7.88 7.47 -22.09
N ARG A 260 8.21 7.01 -23.29
CA ARG A 260 7.21 6.69 -24.31
C ARG A 260 6.53 5.34 -23.99
N ASN A 261 5.21 5.31 -24.10
CA ASN A 261 4.42 4.07 -24.10
C ASN A 261 4.20 3.62 -25.55
N ASP A 262 4.83 2.53 -25.96
CA ASP A 262 4.68 1.94 -27.29
C ASP A 262 3.81 0.66 -27.27
N GLU A 263 3.23 0.30 -26.12
CA GLU A 263 2.47 -0.93 -25.93
C GLU A 263 0.95 -0.72 -26.06
N ASN A 264 0.45 0.44 -25.64
CA ASN A 264 -0.98 0.77 -25.66
C ASN A 264 -1.24 2.30 -25.62
N ASP A 265 -2.51 2.69 -25.62
CA ASP A 265 -2.96 4.08 -25.63
C ASP A 265 -3.16 4.72 -24.23
N LEU A 266 -2.62 4.12 -23.17
CA LEU A 266 -2.72 4.68 -21.81
C LEU A 266 -1.66 5.74 -21.55
N PHE A 267 -2.02 6.74 -20.75
CA PHE A 267 -1.08 7.74 -20.23
C PHE A 267 -1.17 7.88 -18.71
N SER A 268 -0.06 8.31 -18.11
CA SER A 268 0.08 8.81 -16.74
C SER A 268 0.85 10.15 -16.79
N LEU A 269 0.29 11.19 -16.20
CA LEU A 269 0.90 12.52 -16.03
C LEU A 269 1.00 12.81 -14.53
N TYR A 270 2.18 13.22 -14.07
CA TYR A 270 2.42 13.56 -12.66
C TYR A 270 2.90 15.00 -12.54
N TYR A 271 2.29 15.75 -11.65
CA TYR A 271 2.81 17.03 -11.15
C TYR A 271 3.57 16.72 -9.87
N VAL A 272 4.86 17.02 -9.85
CA VAL A 272 5.78 16.61 -8.78
C VAL A 272 6.31 17.83 -8.07
N PHE A 273 5.96 17.95 -6.78
CA PHE A 273 6.39 19.04 -5.91
C PHE A 273 7.34 18.49 -4.85
N ASP A 274 8.47 19.15 -4.64
CA ASP A 274 9.35 18.91 -3.48
C ASP A 274 8.78 19.66 -2.26
N ILE A 275 7.49 19.42 -1.97
CA ILE A 275 6.70 20.00 -0.89
C ILE A 275 5.83 18.88 -0.31
N GLY A 276 5.89 18.68 1.00
CA GLY A 276 5.14 17.64 1.71
C GLY A 276 4.50 18.15 3.00
N THR A 277 4.07 17.23 3.87
CA THR A 277 3.42 17.57 5.15
C THR A 277 4.34 18.31 6.12
N ASN A 278 5.66 18.18 5.99
CA ASN A 278 6.63 18.97 6.77
C ASN A 278 6.68 20.45 6.38
N HIS A 279 6.19 20.78 5.19
CA HIS A 279 6.11 22.14 4.67
C HIS A 279 4.79 22.82 5.06
N SER A 280 3.70 22.05 5.08
CA SER A 280 2.39 22.52 5.52
C SER A 280 1.58 21.39 6.16
N ARG A 281 1.25 21.54 7.44
CA ARG A 281 0.39 20.59 8.19
C ARG A 281 -1.05 20.51 7.66
N LYS A 282 -1.45 21.45 6.79
CA LYS A 282 -2.79 21.52 6.18
C LYS A 282 -2.87 20.79 4.85
N LEU A 283 -1.73 20.48 4.23
CA LEU A 283 -1.65 20.02 2.84
C LEU A 283 -2.46 18.74 2.59
N ASP A 284 -2.31 17.76 3.47
CA ASP A 284 -3.01 16.48 3.39
C ASP A 284 -4.53 16.67 3.47
N THR A 285 -4.98 17.38 4.51
CA THR A 285 -6.39 17.73 4.69
C THR A 285 -6.95 18.56 3.52
N ALA A 286 -6.14 19.42 2.90
CA ALA A 286 -6.55 20.21 1.75
C ALA A 286 -6.79 19.34 0.51
N LEU A 287 -5.94 18.35 0.28
CA LEU A 287 -6.07 17.41 -0.84
C LEU A 287 -7.20 16.40 -0.62
N ASP A 288 -7.39 15.91 0.61
CA ASP A 288 -8.57 15.11 0.98
C ASP A 288 -9.85 15.90 0.78
N TYR A 289 -9.86 17.16 1.23
CA TYR A 289 -11.01 18.03 1.08
C TYR A 289 -11.38 18.23 -0.40
N LEU A 290 -10.39 18.37 -1.28
CA LEU A 290 -10.59 18.52 -2.72
C LEU A 290 -11.43 17.40 -3.34
N THR A 291 -11.33 16.17 -2.81
CA THR A 291 -12.12 15.01 -3.29
C THR A 291 -13.62 15.17 -3.04
N TYR A 292 -14.01 16.01 -2.07
CA TYR A 292 -15.40 16.28 -1.73
C TYR A 292 -16.00 17.45 -2.50
N LEU A 293 -15.20 18.16 -3.31
CA LEU A 293 -15.59 19.41 -3.93
C LEU A 293 -15.92 19.28 -5.41
N GLY A 294 -16.68 20.26 -5.88
CA GLY A 294 -16.93 20.52 -7.28
C GLY A 294 -16.30 21.83 -7.72
N THR A 295 -16.57 22.23 -8.94
CA THR A 295 -16.15 23.51 -9.52
C THR A 295 -17.36 24.42 -9.70
N SER A 296 -17.16 25.63 -10.22
CA SER A 296 -18.30 26.50 -10.57
C SER A 296 -19.19 25.91 -11.69
N GLU A 297 -18.68 24.94 -12.46
CA GLU A 297 -19.39 24.30 -13.57
C GLU A 297 -19.91 22.89 -13.25
N HIS A 298 -19.30 22.21 -12.27
CA HIS A 298 -19.62 20.83 -11.93
C HIS A 298 -19.87 20.67 -10.44
N THR A 299 -20.95 19.97 -10.08
CA THR A 299 -21.08 19.41 -8.73
C THR A 299 -20.00 18.34 -8.50
N PRO A 300 -19.66 17.98 -7.25
CA PRO A 300 -18.66 16.93 -6.99
C PRO A 300 -18.98 15.61 -7.72
N ALA A 301 -20.22 15.15 -7.62
CA ALA A 301 -20.69 13.97 -8.33
C ALA A 301 -20.63 14.14 -9.86
N GLY A 302 -20.99 15.31 -10.38
CA GLY A 302 -20.91 15.61 -11.81
C GLY A 302 -19.48 15.61 -12.34
N PHE A 303 -18.54 16.11 -11.54
CA PHE A 303 -17.10 16.09 -11.85
C PHE A 303 -16.57 14.66 -11.94
N ASN A 304 -16.82 13.82 -10.92
CA ASN A 304 -16.38 12.42 -10.93
C ASN A 304 -17.00 11.62 -12.08
N GLN A 305 -18.28 11.84 -12.37
CA GLN A 305 -18.94 11.22 -13.53
C GLN A 305 -18.32 11.67 -14.86
N ALA A 306 -17.98 12.95 -15.00
CA ALA A 306 -17.32 13.46 -16.20
C ALA A 306 -15.94 12.81 -16.38
N LEU A 307 -15.14 12.72 -15.32
CA LEU A 307 -13.83 12.09 -15.35
C LEU A 307 -13.90 10.59 -15.67
N TYR A 308 -14.84 9.87 -15.03
CA TYR A 308 -15.03 8.43 -15.26
C TYR A 308 -15.47 8.12 -16.69
N ARG A 309 -16.34 8.95 -17.30
CA ARG A 309 -16.72 8.82 -18.72
C ARG A 309 -15.54 8.96 -19.68
N LEU A 310 -14.52 9.71 -19.30
CA LEU A 310 -13.30 9.84 -20.09
C LEU A 310 -12.37 8.63 -19.94
N GLY A 311 -12.69 7.66 -19.08
CA GLY A 311 -11.77 6.60 -18.68
C GLY A 311 -10.51 7.20 -18.06
N ALA A 312 -10.69 8.27 -17.28
CA ALA A 312 -9.62 8.98 -16.60
C ALA A 312 -9.84 8.95 -15.09
N SER A 313 -8.75 9.09 -14.35
CA SER A 313 -8.76 9.23 -12.90
C SER A 313 -7.60 10.11 -12.46
N PHE A 314 -7.77 10.78 -11.32
CA PHE A 314 -6.68 11.49 -10.66
C PHE A 314 -6.54 11.02 -9.21
N SER A 315 -5.35 11.19 -8.66
CA SER A 315 -5.06 10.91 -7.26
C SER A 315 -3.96 11.85 -6.78
N ALA A 316 -4.04 12.27 -5.52
CA ALA A 316 -2.94 12.94 -4.86
C ALA A 316 -2.23 11.97 -3.90
N TYR A 317 -0.91 12.09 -3.80
CA TYR A 317 -0.11 11.40 -2.82
C TYR A 317 0.78 12.42 -2.12
N THR A 318 0.76 12.39 -0.79
CA THR A 318 1.56 13.23 0.10
C THR A 318 2.55 12.36 0.86
N ALA A 319 3.76 12.88 1.01
CA ALA A 319 4.78 12.39 1.92
C ALA A 319 5.27 13.55 2.77
N ASP A 320 6.22 13.27 3.66
CA ASP A 320 6.82 14.24 4.56
C ASP A 320 7.44 15.43 3.78
N ASP A 321 8.12 15.15 2.67
CA ASP A 321 8.97 16.10 1.94
C ASP A 321 8.53 16.34 0.48
N HIS A 322 7.56 15.60 -0.03
CA HIS A 322 7.11 15.72 -1.42
C HIS A 322 5.64 15.35 -1.61
N LEU A 323 5.07 15.75 -2.74
CA LEU A 323 3.74 15.33 -3.16
C LEU A 323 3.69 15.09 -4.67
N TYR A 324 2.79 14.21 -5.09
CA TYR A 324 2.47 13.99 -6.50
C TYR A 324 0.97 14.11 -6.75
N ILE A 325 0.58 14.87 -7.77
CA ILE A 325 -0.78 14.79 -8.34
C ILE A 325 -0.67 13.98 -9.63
N LYS A 326 -1.24 12.77 -9.63
CA LYS A 326 -1.28 11.87 -10.79
C LYS A 326 -2.62 12.05 -11.52
N LEU A 327 -2.57 12.21 -12.84
CA LEU A 327 -3.68 12.04 -13.76
C LEU A 327 -3.36 10.87 -14.68
N SER A 328 -4.30 9.94 -14.88
CA SER A 328 -4.12 8.82 -15.81
C SER A 328 -5.39 8.55 -16.60
N GLY A 329 -5.25 7.96 -17.79
CA GLY A 329 -6.40 7.56 -18.60
C GLY A 329 -6.05 7.23 -20.05
N LEU A 330 -7.07 7.26 -20.90
CA LEU A 330 -6.93 7.01 -22.35
C LEU A 330 -6.40 8.25 -23.07
N ARG A 331 -5.36 8.07 -23.90
CA ARG A 331 -4.71 9.14 -24.66
C ARG A 331 -5.69 10.01 -25.46
N LYS A 332 -6.70 9.40 -26.08
CA LYS A 332 -7.72 10.12 -26.88
C LYS A 332 -8.46 11.22 -26.08
N ASN A 333 -8.51 11.09 -24.76
CA ASN A 333 -9.20 12.00 -23.84
C ASN A 333 -8.24 12.88 -23.02
N PHE A 334 -6.94 12.86 -23.32
CA PHE A 334 -5.89 13.56 -22.57
C PHE A 334 -6.21 15.04 -22.32
N ASP A 335 -6.49 15.81 -23.37
CA ASP A 335 -6.70 17.26 -23.25
C ASP A 335 -7.92 17.60 -22.37
N GLN A 336 -8.99 16.79 -22.47
CA GLN A 336 -10.19 16.95 -21.66
C GLN A 336 -9.94 16.59 -20.18
N ALA A 337 -9.21 15.50 -19.94
CA ALA A 337 -8.87 15.06 -18.59
C ALA A 337 -7.96 16.07 -17.87
N VAL A 338 -6.95 16.61 -18.57
CA VAL A 338 -6.08 17.68 -18.04
C VAL A 338 -6.90 18.93 -17.76
N SER A 339 -7.78 19.34 -18.67
CA SER A 339 -8.63 20.51 -18.45
C SER A 339 -9.53 20.37 -17.22
N LEU A 340 -10.11 19.20 -16.97
CA LEU A 340 -10.92 18.93 -15.78
C LEU A 340 -10.08 19.02 -14.51
N LEU A 341 -8.90 18.39 -14.48
CA LEU A 341 -8.01 18.46 -13.31
C LEU A 341 -7.58 19.90 -13.01
N GLU A 342 -7.15 20.65 -14.02
CA GLU A 342 -6.75 22.06 -13.86
C GLU A 342 -7.91 22.93 -13.37
N GLN A 343 -9.13 22.65 -13.83
CA GLN A 343 -10.33 23.34 -13.34
C GLN A 343 -10.60 23.02 -11.87
N LEU A 344 -10.46 21.76 -11.44
CA LEU A 344 -10.61 21.39 -10.04
C LEU A 344 -9.55 22.08 -9.17
N LEU A 345 -8.28 22.08 -9.58
CA LEU A 345 -7.19 22.68 -8.82
C LEU A 345 -7.31 24.21 -8.70
N SER A 346 -7.91 24.88 -9.69
CA SER A 346 -7.99 26.35 -9.74
C SER A 346 -9.34 26.94 -9.31
N ASP A 347 -10.44 26.22 -9.51
CA ASP A 347 -11.83 26.69 -9.35
C ASP A 347 -12.68 25.79 -8.44
N ALA A 348 -12.06 24.95 -7.61
CA ALA A 348 -12.78 24.24 -6.55
C ALA A 348 -13.57 25.23 -5.67
N GLN A 349 -14.86 24.92 -5.46
CA GLN A 349 -15.79 25.74 -4.70
C GLN A 349 -15.86 25.27 -3.24
N PRO A 350 -15.88 26.18 -2.26
CA PRO A 350 -15.95 25.80 -0.85
C PRO A 350 -17.31 25.17 -0.50
N ASP A 351 -17.26 24.14 0.33
CA ASP A 351 -18.40 23.44 0.94
C ASP A 351 -18.12 23.17 2.43
N GLU A 352 -18.66 24.02 3.30
CA GLU A 352 -18.46 23.92 4.75
C GLU A 352 -19.18 22.71 5.37
N GLU A 353 -20.24 22.18 4.74
CA GLU A 353 -20.90 20.96 5.22
C GLU A 353 -19.99 19.75 4.99
N ALA A 354 -19.41 19.63 3.79
CA ALA A 354 -18.44 18.60 3.47
C ALA A 354 -17.18 18.71 4.36
N LEU A 355 -16.70 19.93 4.60
CA LEU A 355 -15.57 20.14 5.50
C LEU A 355 -15.90 19.75 6.94
N GLY A 356 -17.10 20.06 7.44
CA GLY A 356 -17.56 19.62 8.76
C GLY A 356 -17.53 18.10 8.90
N LYS A 357 -18.09 17.38 7.93
CA LYS A 357 -18.08 15.90 7.89
C LYS A 357 -16.67 15.33 7.73
N LEU A 358 -15.77 16.03 7.03
CA LEU A 358 -14.38 15.63 6.88
C LEU A 358 -13.65 15.73 8.20
N ARG A 359 -13.81 16.85 8.93
CA ARG A 359 -13.23 17.01 10.28
C ARG A 359 -13.72 15.90 11.22
N GLU A 360 -15.02 15.60 11.23
CA GLU A 360 -15.58 14.50 12.02
C GLU A 360 -15.01 13.13 11.60
N GLY A 361 -14.88 12.90 10.30
CA GLY A 361 -14.27 11.68 9.74
C GLY A 361 -12.82 11.51 10.18
N ILE A 362 -12.00 12.55 10.07
CA ILE A 362 -10.60 12.55 10.51
C ILE A 362 -10.52 12.29 12.03
N LEU A 363 -11.36 12.94 12.84
CA LEU A 363 -11.37 12.72 14.29
C LEU A 363 -11.72 11.27 14.66
N LYS A 364 -12.64 10.65 13.90
CA LYS A 364 -13.02 9.25 14.06
C LYS A 364 -11.90 8.31 13.60
N GLU A 365 -11.29 8.56 12.44
CA GLU A 365 -10.12 7.79 11.98
C GLU A 365 -8.97 7.86 12.99
N ARG A 366 -8.70 9.05 13.54
CA ARG A 366 -7.71 9.23 14.62
C ARG A 366 -8.01 8.39 15.86
N ALA A 367 -9.28 8.16 16.17
CA ALA A 367 -9.68 7.28 17.27
C ALA A 367 -9.49 5.80 16.89
N ASP A 368 -9.82 5.43 15.66
CA ASP A 368 -9.69 4.05 15.14
C ASP A 368 -8.22 3.65 14.94
N ASP A 369 -7.35 4.60 14.60
CA ASP A 369 -5.90 4.40 14.47
C ASP A 369 -5.25 3.97 15.78
N LYS A 370 -5.75 4.51 16.89
CA LYS A 370 -5.37 4.12 18.26
C LYS A 370 -5.84 2.71 18.62
N LEU A 371 -6.66 2.07 17.78
CA LEU A 371 -7.08 0.67 17.92
C LEU A 371 -6.31 -0.26 16.97
N SER A 372 -5.57 0.28 16.00
CA SER A 372 -4.81 -0.50 15.02
C SER A 372 -3.41 -0.83 15.54
N LYS A 373 -3.16 -2.12 15.84
CA LYS A 373 -1.82 -2.55 16.27
C LYS A 373 -0.72 -2.22 15.24
N ARG A 374 -1.06 -2.21 13.95
CA ARG A 374 -0.14 -1.89 12.86
C ARG A 374 0.26 -0.41 12.92
N LYS A 375 -0.72 0.50 12.99
CA LYS A 375 -0.46 1.95 13.09
C LYS A 375 0.28 2.29 14.38
N ILE A 376 -0.11 1.70 15.52
CA ILE A 376 0.59 1.94 16.79
C ILE A 376 2.08 1.55 16.70
N LEU A 377 2.40 0.32 16.31
CA LEU A 377 3.79 -0.15 16.36
C LEU A 377 4.66 0.40 15.23
N PHE A 378 4.19 0.27 13.99
CA PHE A 378 5.01 0.53 12.80
C PHE A 378 4.98 1.99 12.34
N GLU A 379 4.07 2.81 12.85
CA GLU A 379 3.98 4.23 12.51
C GLU A 379 4.27 5.05 13.78
N ALA A 380 3.36 5.06 14.76
CA ALA A 380 3.45 5.93 15.93
C ALA A 380 4.67 5.66 16.83
N MET A 381 4.82 4.42 17.34
CA MET A 381 5.96 4.02 18.18
C MET A 381 7.28 4.15 17.41
N SER A 382 7.31 3.74 16.13
CA SER A 382 8.53 3.81 15.31
C SER A 382 8.98 5.25 15.07
N SER A 383 8.04 6.17 14.83
CA SER A 383 8.32 7.60 14.70
C SER A 383 8.80 8.19 16.02
N TYR A 384 8.14 7.83 17.13
CA TYR A 384 8.56 8.27 18.47
C TYR A 384 9.96 7.75 18.82
N ALA A 385 10.28 6.49 18.50
CA ALA A 385 11.63 5.96 18.68
C ALA A 385 12.66 6.66 17.80
N LYS A 386 12.27 7.08 16.60
CA LYS A 386 13.16 7.72 15.63
C LYS A 386 13.42 9.21 15.95
N TYR A 387 12.42 9.96 16.40
CA TYR A 387 12.46 11.42 16.54
C TYR A 387 12.07 11.95 17.93
N GLY A 388 11.44 11.13 18.77
CA GLY A 388 10.84 11.55 20.03
C GLY A 388 9.41 12.09 19.86
N PRO A 389 8.90 12.89 20.80
CA PRO A 389 7.50 13.35 20.81
C PRO A 389 7.15 14.31 19.66
N LEU A 390 8.14 15.01 19.11
CA LEU A 390 7.98 15.87 17.93
C LEU A 390 8.60 15.16 16.73
N SER A 391 7.77 14.81 15.75
CA SER A 391 8.18 13.97 14.62
C SER A 391 7.34 14.29 13.38
N PRO A 392 7.74 13.83 12.18
CA PRO A 392 6.88 13.94 10.99
C PRO A 392 5.48 13.34 11.22
N PHE A 393 5.39 12.24 11.97
CA PHE A 393 4.10 11.60 12.31
C PHE A 393 3.19 12.49 13.16
N THR A 394 3.75 13.24 14.12
CA THR A 394 2.98 14.15 14.99
C THR A 394 2.84 15.56 14.40
N ASN A 395 3.44 15.81 13.23
CA ASN A 395 3.38 17.08 12.52
C ASN A 395 2.08 17.25 11.72
N VAL A 396 0.96 17.17 12.42
CA VAL A 396 -0.38 17.30 11.87
C VAL A 396 -1.13 18.43 12.58
N LEU A 397 -2.29 18.83 12.05
CA LEU A 397 -3.20 19.70 12.79
C LEU A 397 -3.68 18.97 14.05
N SER A 398 -3.55 19.59 15.22
CA SER A 398 -4.21 19.07 16.44
C SER A 398 -5.74 19.01 16.25
N ASN A 399 -6.45 18.25 17.08
CA ASN A 399 -7.92 18.17 16.99
C ASN A 399 -8.58 19.56 17.12
N GLU A 400 -8.00 20.46 17.92
CA GLU A 400 -8.47 21.84 18.08
C GLU A 400 -8.19 22.71 16.84
N GLU A 401 -7.00 22.59 16.25
CA GLU A 401 -6.65 23.29 15.00
C GLU A 401 -7.50 22.79 13.82
N LEU A 402 -7.67 21.47 13.71
CA LEU A 402 -8.54 20.84 12.72
C LEU A 402 -9.98 21.34 12.84
N GLY A 403 -10.48 21.50 14.08
CA GLY A 403 -11.81 22.06 14.33
C GLY A 403 -12.01 23.49 13.82
N ARG A 404 -10.92 24.26 13.63
CA ARG A 404 -10.93 25.67 13.24
C ARG A 404 -10.55 25.95 11.79
N VAL A 405 -9.93 24.98 11.10
CA VAL A 405 -9.47 25.17 9.71
C VAL A 405 -10.66 25.50 8.82
N THR A 406 -10.54 26.47 7.92
CA THR A 406 -11.64 26.91 7.04
C THR A 406 -11.49 26.40 5.62
N SER A 407 -12.59 26.35 4.85
CA SER A 407 -12.52 25.93 3.43
C SER A 407 -11.62 26.86 2.61
N GLU A 408 -11.63 28.15 2.90
CA GLU A 408 -10.78 29.14 2.23
C GLU A 408 -9.30 28.84 2.45
N GLU A 409 -8.89 28.56 3.69
CA GLU A 409 -7.50 28.18 3.99
C GLU A 409 -7.05 26.93 3.25
N LEU A 410 -7.89 25.88 3.19
CA LEU A 410 -7.55 24.63 2.49
C LEU A 410 -7.50 24.82 0.97
N LEU A 411 -8.44 25.56 0.39
CA LEU A 411 -8.44 25.86 -1.03
C LEU A 411 -7.24 26.73 -1.44
N ASP A 412 -6.79 27.62 -0.56
CA ASP A 412 -5.59 28.41 -0.80
C ASP A 412 -4.31 27.55 -0.78
N GLU A 413 -4.23 26.52 0.06
CA GLU A 413 -3.12 25.54 -0.02
C GLU A 413 -3.08 24.90 -1.42
N VAL A 414 -4.21 24.38 -1.92
CA VAL A 414 -4.29 23.75 -3.25
C VAL A 414 -3.93 24.73 -4.38
N ARG A 415 -4.46 25.96 -4.35
CA ARG A 415 -4.15 26.98 -5.37
C ARG A 415 -2.68 27.41 -5.35
N ASN A 416 -2.07 27.44 -4.16
CA ASN A 416 -0.67 27.82 -4.02
C ASN A 416 0.29 26.72 -4.48
N LEU A 417 -0.10 25.44 -4.44
CA LEU A 417 0.72 24.34 -4.96
C LEU A 417 1.21 24.62 -6.38
N MET A 418 0.30 24.99 -7.28
CA MET A 418 0.60 25.30 -8.68
C MET A 418 1.49 26.53 -8.88
N ARG A 419 1.80 27.28 -7.82
CA ARG A 419 2.72 28.42 -7.85
C ARG A 419 4.13 28.05 -7.39
N TYR A 420 4.34 26.88 -6.81
CA TYR A 420 5.67 26.46 -6.40
C TYR A 420 6.44 25.79 -7.55
N GLU A 421 7.77 25.82 -7.46
CA GLU A 421 8.66 25.07 -8.33
C GLU A 421 8.28 23.58 -8.34
N HIS A 422 8.06 23.05 -9.54
CA HIS A 422 7.65 21.67 -9.74
C HIS A 422 8.15 21.16 -11.09
N ARG A 423 8.08 19.84 -11.24
CA ARG A 423 8.40 19.15 -12.50
C ARG A 423 7.27 18.24 -12.90
N MET A 424 7.20 17.93 -14.19
CA MET A 424 6.20 17.01 -14.71
C MET A 424 6.85 15.70 -15.13
N LEU A 425 6.24 14.57 -14.75
CA LEU A 425 6.62 13.24 -15.25
C LEU A 425 5.51 12.71 -16.14
N TYR A 426 5.86 12.12 -17.28
CA TYR A 426 4.90 11.58 -18.22
C TYR A 426 5.29 10.19 -18.71
N TYR A 427 4.38 9.24 -18.59
CA TYR A 427 4.45 7.97 -19.30
C TYR A 427 3.25 7.87 -20.23
N GLY A 428 3.47 7.75 -21.53
CA GLY A 428 2.37 7.68 -22.49
C GLY A 428 2.82 7.76 -23.95
N PRO A 429 1.89 7.65 -24.91
CA PRO A 429 2.23 7.51 -26.33
C PRO A 429 2.72 8.81 -26.98
N ASP A 430 2.58 9.96 -26.31
CA ASP A 430 2.96 11.24 -26.89
C ASP A 430 4.47 11.45 -27.01
N ASN A 431 4.88 12.12 -28.09
CA ASN A 431 6.21 12.68 -28.19
C ASN A 431 6.39 13.83 -27.17
N PRO A 432 7.57 13.94 -26.50
CA PRO A 432 7.79 14.92 -25.44
C PRO A 432 7.68 16.38 -25.88
N GLU A 433 8.16 16.72 -27.08
CA GLU A 433 8.12 18.09 -27.61
C GLU A 433 6.68 18.53 -27.91
N ASP A 434 5.89 17.67 -28.54
CA ASP A 434 4.48 17.92 -28.82
C ASP A 434 3.67 18.04 -27.51
N LEU A 435 3.95 17.17 -26.54
CA LEU A 435 3.32 17.20 -25.22
C LEU A 435 3.66 18.50 -24.47
N ALA A 436 4.94 18.88 -24.41
CA ALA A 436 5.37 20.13 -23.79
C ALA A 436 4.71 21.34 -24.46
N SER A 437 4.57 21.32 -25.79
CA SER A 437 3.87 22.39 -26.51
C SER A 437 2.37 22.48 -26.15
N ARG A 438 1.69 21.34 -25.93
CA ARG A 438 0.29 21.33 -25.46
C ARG A 438 0.16 21.82 -24.03
N LEU A 439 0.99 21.29 -23.12
CA LEU A 439 0.98 21.65 -21.70
C LEU A 439 1.29 23.14 -21.49
N ARG A 440 2.11 23.76 -22.34
CA ARG A 440 2.37 25.22 -22.31
C ARG A 440 1.09 26.06 -22.42
N GLY A 441 0.00 25.52 -22.98
CA GLY A 441 -1.29 26.20 -23.02
C GLY A 441 -1.99 26.33 -21.66
N ILE A 442 -1.57 25.57 -20.64
CA ILE A 442 -2.13 25.61 -19.29
C ILE A 442 -1.72 26.93 -18.63
N ARG A 443 -2.73 27.71 -18.23
CA ARG A 443 -2.55 29.06 -17.66
C ARG A 443 -1.64 29.06 -16.44
N ASP A 444 -1.78 28.06 -15.57
CA ASP A 444 -1.07 28.02 -14.30
C ASP A 444 0.42 27.70 -14.46
N LEU A 445 0.79 26.97 -15.52
CA LEU A 445 2.19 26.72 -15.88
C LEU A 445 2.89 27.98 -16.43
N GLN A 446 2.17 29.05 -16.75
CA GLN A 446 2.73 30.33 -17.23
C GLN A 446 3.01 31.33 -16.10
N LYS A 447 2.67 30.99 -14.85
CA LYS A 447 2.91 31.87 -13.69
C LYS A 447 4.38 31.84 -13.30
N GLU A 448 4.86 32.92 -12.71
CA GLU A 448 6.16 32.95 -12.03
C GLU A 448 6.11 31.99 -10.84
N LEU A 449 7.07 31.07 -10.77
CA LEU A 449 7.14 30.06 -9.72
C LEU A 449 7.87 30.61 -8.49
N LEU A 450 7.45 30.12 -7.33
CA LEU A 450 8.04 30.36 -6.04
C LEU A 450 8.89 29.15 -5.65
N PRO A 451 10.02 29.35 -4.94
CA PRO A 451 10.72 28.21 -4.34
C PRO A 451 9.80 27.49 -3.34
N ALA A 452 10.09 26.21 -3.07
CA ALA A 452 9.43 25.49 -1.99
C ALA A 452 9.51 26.29 -0.66
N PRO A 453 8.44 26.31 0.15
CA PRO A 453 8.47 26.96 1.45
C PRO A 453 9.47 26.25 2.39
N GLU A 454 9.83 26.90 3.51
CA GLU A 454 10.71 26.27 4.50
C GLU A 454 10.02 25.05 5.14
N GLU A 455 10.76 23.95 5.27
CA GLU A 455 10.28 22.74 5.93
C GLU A 455 10.50 22.76 7.45
N SER A 456 9.64 22.05 8.19
CA SER A 456 9.86 21.70 9.58
C SER A 456 10.89 20.58 9.68
N VAL A 457 12.01 20.83 10.37
CA VAL A 457 13.10 19.87 10.53
C VAL A 457 12.91 19.06 11.81
N PHE A 458 13.00 17.73 11.70
CA PHE A 458 12.91 16.80 12.82
C PHE A 458 14.24 16.05 12.98
N GLU A 459 14.90 16.23 14.11
CA GLU A 459 16.17 15.57 14.39
C GLU A 459 15.97 14.11 14.81
N GLU A 460 16.69 13.21 14.15
CA GLU A 460 16.70 11.80 14.54
C GLU A 460 17.45 11.60 15.87
N VAL A 461 16.90 10.77 16.76
CA VAL A 461 17.45 10.48 18.08
C VAL A 461 18.61 9.47 17.98
N GLN A 462 19.73 9.78 18.64
CA GLN A 462 20.78 8.81 18.96
C GLN A 462 20.66 8.36 20.41
N PRO A 463 20.23 7.11 20.69
CA PRO A 463 20.13 6.64 22.06
C PRO A 463 21.51 6.58 22.75
N GLN A 464 21.62 7.20 23.93
CA GLN A 464 22.82 7.17 24.78
C GLN A 464 22.91 5.89 25.63
N GLU A 465 21.77 5.26 25.87
CA GLU A 465 21.61 3.97 26.54
C GLU A 465 20.47 3.20 25.86
N ASN A 466 20.32 1.92 26.18
CA ASN A 466 19.17 1.16 25.69
C ASN A 466 17.87 1.62 26.37
N HIS A 467 16.83 1.80 25.57
CA HIS A 467 15.47 2.11 26.04
C HIS A 467 14.47 1.07 25.58
N VAL A 468 13.46 0.82 26.42
CA VAL A 468 12.33 -0.06 26.10
C VAL A 468 11.04 0.70 26.30
N TYR A 469 10.40 1.10 25.21
CA TYR A 469 9.05 1.67 25.21
C TYR A 469 8.01 0.58 25.14
N VAL A 470 7.06 0.60 26.08
CA VAL A 470 5.98 -0.40 26.17
C VAL A 470 4.63 0.30 26.01
N VAL A 471 3.77 -0.22 25.14
CA VAL A 471 2.39 0.24 24.99
C VAL A 471 1.46 -0.93 25.26
N ASN A 472 0.46 -0.69 26.11
CA ASN A 472 -0.56 -1.68 26.40
C ASN A 472 -1.52 -1.85 25.22
N TYR A 473 -1.69 -3.09 24.76
CA TYR A 473 -2.66 -3.45 23.74
C TYR A 473 -3.29 -4.81 24.07
N ASP A 474 -4.60 -4.94 23.87
CA ASP A 474 -5.30 -6.15 24.27
C ASP A 474 -5.10 -7.30 23.27
N MET A 475 -4.07 -8.11 23.51
CA MET A 475 -3.72 -9.24 22.66
C MET A 475 -3.03 -10.37 23.44
N THR A 476 -2.90 -11.53 22.81
CA THR A 476 -2.18 -12.72 23.32
C THR A 476 -0.72 -12.76 22.92
N GLN A 477 -0.34 -11.98 21.91
CA GLN A 477 1.00 -11.89 21.37
C GLN A 477 1.72 -10.65 21.92
N ALA A 478 3.03 -10.60 21.73
CA ALA A 478 3.85 -9.41 21.88
C ALA A 478 4.48 -9.11 20.52
N GLU A 479 4.35 -7.87 20.07
CA GLU A 479 4.97 -7.38 18.86
C GLU A 479 6.14 -6.48 19.28
N ILE A 480 7.35 -6.80 18.83
CA ILE A 480 8.57 -6.14 19.30
C ILE A 480 9.33 -5.62 18.10
N LEU A 481 9.72 -4.36 18.17
CA LEU A 481 10.51 -3.68 17.15
C LEU A 481 11.75 -3.03 17.78
N MET A 482 12.92 -3.23 17.19
CA MET A 482 14.18 -2.68 17.69
C MET A 482 14.81 -1.79 16.63
N LEU A 483 15.20 -0.59 17.05
CA LEU A 483 15.75 0.45 16.21
C LEU A 483 17.12 0.91 16.73
N SER A 484 18.14 0.88 15.87
CA SER A 484 19.45 1.49 16.15
C SER A 484 19.90 2.33 14.97
N ARG A 485 20.10 3.63 15.20
CA ARG A 485 20.62 4.59 14.21
C ARG A 485 22.10 4.31 13.91
N ASP A 486 22.49 4.45 12.66
CA ASP A 486 23.88 4.37 12.18
C ASP A 486 24.26 5.62 11.36
N GLY A 487 25.35 5.59 10.60
CA GLY A 487 25.78 6.70 9.75
C GLY A 487 24.79 7.08 8.65
N LEU A 488 25.05 8.24 8.04
CA LEU A 488 24.31 8.75 6.88
C LEU A 488 24.39 7.81 5.67
N TYR A 489 23.47 7.99 4.73
CA TYR A 489 23.47 7.32 3.44
C TYR A 489 24.84 7.40 2.75
N ASP A 490 25.28 6.26 2.22
CA ASP A 490 26.47 6.15 1.39
C ASP A 490 26.20 5.15 0.25
N ALA A 491 26.08 5.66 -0.98
CA ALA A 491 25.83 4.86 -2.16
C ALA A 491 26.85 3.72 -2.33
N SER A 492 28.11 3.94 -1.91
CA SER A 492 29.16 2.92 -2.03
C SER A 492 28.95 1.71 -1.11
N GLN A 493 28.13 1.83 -0.06
CA GLN A 493 27.81 0.74 0.85
C GLN A 493 26.60 -0.08 0.41
N VAL A 494 25.77 0.46 -0.50
CA VAL A 494 24.54 -0.19 -0.97
C VAL A 494 24.78 -1.63 -1.43
N PRO A 495 25.80 -1.96 -2.26
CA PRO A 495 26.06 -3.34 -2.68
C PRO A 495 26.29 -4.32 -1.52
N LEU A 496 27.09 -3.93 -0.52
CA LEU A 496 27.39 -4.78 0.63
C LEU A 496 26.16 -4.92 1.55
N ILE A 497 25.42 -3.84 1.76
CA ILE A 497 24.17 -3.84 2.54
C ILE A 497 23.13 -4.76 1.90
N THR A 498 22.97 -4.71 0.57
CA THR A 498 22.04 -5.60 -0.15
C THR A 498 22.40 -7.07 0.05
N LEU A 499 23.68 -7.44 -0.09
CA LEU A 499 24.13 -8.81 0.15
C LEU A 499 23.96 -9.23 1.61
N PHE A 500 24.31 -8.35 2.55
CA PHE A 500 24.14 -8.61 3.98
C PHE A 500 22.67 -8.85 4.34
N ASN A 501 21.75 -8.01 3.85
CA ASN A 501 20.33 -8.14 4.14
C ASN A 501 19.73 -9.43 3.57
N GLU A 502 20.09 -9.81 2.33
CA GLU A 502 19.64 -11.08 1.73
C GLU A 502 20.10 -12.29 2.55
N TYR A 503 21.33 -12.26 3.07
CA TYR A 503 21.87 -13.32 3.91
C TYR A 503 21.25 -13.34 5.32
N TYR A 504 21.20 -12.18 5.98
CA TYR A 504 21.00 -12.10 7.43
C TYR A 504 19.53 -12.12 7.83
N GLY A 505 18.66 -11.29 7.24
CA GLY A 505 17.29 -11.14 7.74
C GLY A 505 16.23 -10.63 6.77
N GLY A 506 16.51 -10.56 5.46
CA GLY A 506 15.64 -9.96 4.45
C GLY A 506 14.52 -10.88 3.89
N GLY A 507 14.54 -12.18 4.20
CA GLY A 507 13.59 -13.14 3.62
C GLY A 507 13.52 -14.47 4.37
N MET A 508 12.69 -15.41 3.88
CA MET A 508 12.49 -16.72 4.55
C MET A 508 13.74 -17.61 4.56
N SER A 509 14.62 -17.45 3.56
CA SER A 509 15.91 -18.15 3.49
C SER A 509 16.98 -17.56 4.42
N SER A 510 16.73 -16.40 5.02
CA SER A 510 17.73 -15.67 5.80
C SER A 510 18.01 -16.32 7.16
N VAL A 511 19.18 -16.03 7.72
CA VAL A 511 19.63 -16.55 9.01
C VAL A 511 18.61 -16.31 10.13
N VAL A 512 18.11 -15.08 10.25
CA VAL A 512 17.18 -14.68 11.33
C VAL A 512 15.87 -15.45 11.24
N PHE A 513 15.32 -15.63 10.03
CA PHE A 513 14.10 -16.39 9.84
C PHE A 513 14.29 -17.87 10.18
N GLN A 514 15.36 -18.48 9.67
CA GLN A 514 15.66 -19.89 9.91
C GLN A 514 15.92 -20.18 11.39
N GLU A 515 16.63 -19.32 12.11
CA GLU A 515 16.94 -19.51 13.52
C GLU A 515 15.73 -19.30 14.44
N LEU A 516 15.00 -18.21 14.27
CA LEU A 516 13.96 -17.83 15.24
C LEU A 516 12.60 -18.43 14.89
N ARG A 517 12.26 -18.54 13.60
CA ARG A 517 10.97 -19.07 13.17
C ARG A 517 11.03 -20.56 12.84
N GLU A 518 11.94 -21.00 11.96
CA GLU A 518 11.95 -22.41 11.52
C GLU A 518 12.52 -23.36 12.58
N ALA A 519 13.68 -23.04 13.15
CA ALA A 519 14.37 -23.93 14.09
C ALA A 519 13.69 -23.96 15.46
N LYS A 520 13.35 -22.78 15.99
CA LYS A 520 12.92 -22.61 17.40
C LYS A 520 11.42 -22.35 17.57
N ALA A 521 10.66 -22.10 16.49
CA ALA A 521 9.23 -21.76 16.53
C ALA A 521 8.89 -20.65 17.54
N LEU A 522 9.78 -19.66 17.66
CA LEU A 522 9.65 -18.53 18.60
C LEU A 522 8.78 -17.42 18.01
N ALA A 523 8.74 -17.28 16.68
CA ALA A 523 8.09 -16.16 16.02
C ALA A 523 7.05 -16.61 14.98
N TYR A 524 5.97 -15.84 14.86
CA TYR A 524 5.06 -15.90 13.71
C TYR A 524 5.63 -15.13 12.52
N SER A 525 6.25 -13.99 12.79
CA SER A 525 6.92 -13.13 11.82
C SER A 525 8.20 -12.58 12.45
N VAL A 526 9.30 -12.56 11.70
CA VAL A 526 10.60 -12.09 12.17
C VAL A 526 11.44 -11.60 11.00
N PHE A 527 12.17 -10.50 11.19
CA PHE A 527 13.20 -10.03 10.26
C PHE A 527 14.21 -9.15 11.00
N SER A 528 15.39 -8.96 10.40
CA SER A 528 16.36 -7.96 10.86
C SER A 528 17.15 -7.46 9.65
N VAL A 529 17.02 -6.16 9.38
CA VAL A 529 17.63 -5.56 8.19
C VAL A 529 18.41 -4.31 8.56
N TYR A 530 19.44 -4.04 7.78
CA TYR A 530 20.11 -2.75 7.73
C TYR A 530 19.42 -1.89 6.67
N ARG A 531 18.52 -1.00 7.11
CA ARG A 531 17.66 -0.17 6.28
C ARG A 531 18.47 0.96 5.64
N ILE A 532 18.34 1.08 4.32
CA ILE A 532 18.87 2.18 3.52
C ILE A 532 17.82 3.30 3.53
N PRO A 533 18.17 4.55 3.87
CA PRO A 533 17.24 5.66 3.84
C PRO A 533 16.88 6.06 2.39
N LYS A 534 15.81 6.86 2.25
CA LYS A 534 15.37 7.35 0.93
C LYS A 534 16.19 8.54 0.46
N ASP A 535 16.71 9.32 1.41
CA ASP A 535 17.42 10.56 1.18
C ASP A 535 18.89 10.46 1.59
N ARG A 536 19.75 11.18 0.87
CA ARG A 536 21.19 11.16 1.13
C ARG A 536 21.58 11.73 2.50
N ASP A 537 20.73 12.61 3.03
CA ASP A 537 20.96 13.38 4.26
C ASP A 537 20.31 12.70 5.49
N GLU A 538 19.76 11.49 5.31
CA GLU A 538 19.18 10.65 6.36
C GLU A 538 20.12 9.51 6.80
N HIS A 539 19.89 8.96 7.99
CA HIS A 539 20.70 7.87 8.54
C HIS A 539 20.20 6.47 8.14
N HIS A 540 21.14 5.54 8.06
CA HIS A 540 20.85 4.12 8.08
C HIS A 540 20.32 3.68 9.44
N TYR A 541 19.51 2.62 9.43
CA TYR A 541 18.96 2.03 10.65
C TYR A 541 19.07 0.51 10.66
N ILE A 542 19.48 -0.06 11.77
CA ILE A 542 19.19 -1.47 12.05
C ILE A 542 17.75 -1.54 12.53
N PHE A 543 16.96 -2.33 11.81
CA PHE A 543 15.52 -2.43 11.98
C PHE A 543 15.15 -3.90 12.12
N SER A 544 14.90 -4.33 13.36
CA SER A 544 14.57 -5.72 13.69
C SER A 544 13.17 -5.83 14.24
N TYR A 545 12.46 -6.89 13.88
CA TYR A 545 11.10 -7.13 14.32
C TYR A 545 10.89 -8.60 14.65
N ILE A 546 10.10 -8.85 15.70
CA ILE A 546 9.60 -10.18 16.05
C ILE A 546 8.18 -10.08 16.61
N GLY A 547 7.27 -10.86 16.02
CA GLY A 547 5.94 -11.13 16.56
C GLY A 547 5.93 -12.51 17.24
N THR A 548 5.74 -12.55 18.56
CA THR A 548 5.84 -13.77 19.39
C THR A 548 4.65 -13.90 20.35
N GLN A 549 4.46 -15.07 20.95
CA GLN A 549 3.55 -15.21 22.09
C GLN A 549 4.16 -14.51 23.33
N SER A 550 3.35 -13.83 24.15
CA SER A 550 3.89 -13.09 25.30
C SER A 550 4.66 -13.98 26.29
N ASP A 551 4.32 -15.27 26.40
CA ASP A 551 5.00 -16.24 27.26
C ASP A 551 6.34 -16.74 26.71
N LYS A 552 6.66 -16.50 25.43
CA LYS A 552 7.94 -16.81 24.77
C LYS A 552 8.87 -15.61 24.67
N LEU A 553 8.48 -14.49 25.27
CA LEU A 553 9.23 -13.23 25.21
C LEU A 553 10.70 -13.38 25.64
N PRO A 554 11.05 -14.08 26.74
CA PRO A 554 12.44 -14.24 27.15
C PRO A 554 13.30 -15.00 26.14
N GLU A 555 12.79 -16.11 25.60
CA GLU A 555 13.49 -16.94 24.62
C GLU A 555 13.62 -16.22 23.28
N ALA A 556 12.58 -15.48 22.87
CA ALA A 556 12.58 -14.69 21.64
C ALA A 556 13.65 -13.58 21.69
N LEU A 557 13.68 -12.79 22.78
CA LEU A 557 14.66 -11.71 22.94
C LEU A 557 16.08 -12.25 23.08
N SER A 558 16.26 -13.36 23.80
CA SER A 558 17.58 -14.01 23.90
C SER A 558 18.08 -14.52 22.53
N GLY A 559 17.17 -15.04 21.69
CA GLY A 559 17.52 -15.49 20.35
C GLY A 559 17.90 -14.32 19.42
N ILE A 560 17.24 -13.18 19.55
CA ILE A 560 17.63 -11.96 18.83
C ILE A 560 18.99 -11.48 19.31
N ASP A 561 19.21 -11.36 20.62
CA ASP A 561 20.48 -10.92 21.18
C ASP A 561 21.66 -11.82 20.73
N GLU A 562 21.45 -13.13 20.69
CA GLU A 562 22.42 -14.08 20.14
C GLU A 562 22.80 -13.73 18.68
N LEU A 563 21.80 -13.48 17.83
CA LEU A 563 21.99 -13.15 16.42
C LEU A 563 22.56 -11.74 16.19
N MET A 564 22.22 -10.79 17.05
CA MET A 564 22.78 -9.44 17.02
C MET A 564 24.29 -9.45 17.34
N ASN A 565 24.75 -10.41 18.15
CA ASN A 565 26.16 -10.49 18.55
C ASN A 565 26.98 -11.50 17.72
N THR A 566 26.33 -12.49 17.12
CA THR A 566 26.97 -13.55 16.34
C THR A 566 26.27 -13.71 15.00
N LEU A 567 27.04 -13.70 13.91
CA LEU A 567 26.55 -14.05 12.58
C LEU A 567 26.78 -15.55 12.34
N PRO A 568 25.74 -16.41 12.33
CA PRO A 568 25.87 -17.81 11.92
C PRO A 568 26.58 -17.95 10.58
N TYR A 569 27.59 -18.82 10.52
CA TYR A 569 28.33 -19.13 9.29
C TYR A 569 27.59 -20.16 8.44
N SER A 570 27.32 -19.82 7.18
CA SER A 570 26.80 -20.75 6.17
C SER A 570 27.29 -20.34 4.77
N PRO A 571 28.30 -21.04 4.22
CA PRO A 571 28.82 -20.74 2.89
C PRO A 571 27.81 -21.06 1.78
N GLU A 572 26.95 -22.07 1.98
CA GLU A 572 25.87 -22.43 1.06
C GLU A 572 24.81 -21.33 0.98
N LEU A 573 24.37 -20.81 2.14
CA LEU A 573 23.42 -19.70 2.19
C LEU A 573 24.04 -18.42 1.62
N PHE A 574 25.30 -18.13 1.93
CA PHE A 574 26.01 -16.99 1.35
C PHE A 574 26.07 -17.06 -0.18
N SER A 575 26.45 -18.22 -0.72
CA SER A 575 26.48 -18.45 -2.17
C SER A 575 25.09 -18.30 -2.78
N SER A 576 24.06 -18.85 -2.12
CA SER A 576 22.68 -18.78 -2.59
C SER A 576 22.12 -17.35 -2.56
N ALA A 577 22.37 -16.58 -1.50
CA ALA A 577 21.99 -15.17 -1.39
C ALA A 577 22.65 -14.33 -2.49
N ARG A 578 23.97 -14.52 -2.68
CA ARG A 578 24.71 -13.84 -3.75
C ARG A 578 24.17 -14.18 -5.13
N ASN A 579 23.96 -15.47 -5.41
CA ASN A 579 23.42 -15.90 -6.70
C ASN A 579 21.98 -15.41 -6.89
N GLY A 580 21.15 -15.42 -5.84
CA GLY A 580 19.79 -14.89 -5.86
C GLY A 580 19.73 -13.42 -6.26
N ILE A 581 20.58 -12.57 -5.66
CA ILE A 581 20.69 -11.15 -6.05
C ILE A 581 21.14 -11.03 -7.50
N ARG A 582 22.15 -11.79 -7.92
CA ARG A 582 22.65 -11.75 -9.31
C ARG A 582 21.52 -12.08 -10.28
N GLU A 583 20.88 -13.23 -10.12
CA GLU A 583 19.84 -13.69 -11.03
C GLU A 583 18.61 -12.78 -10.98
N LYS A 584 18.28 -12.19 -9.82
CA LYS A 584 17.26 -11.15 -9.74
C LYS A 584 17.61 -9.95 -10.62
N ILE A 585 18.82 -9.39 -10.52
CA ILE A 585 19.22 -8.23 -11.34
C ILE A 585 19.27 -8.59 -12.83
N ARG A 586 19.74 -9.80 -13.18
CA ARG A 586 19.77 -10.29 -14.57
C ARG A 586 18.39 -10.39 -15.21
N THR A 587 17.39 -10.79 -14.42
CA THR A 587 16.01 -11.02 -14.89
C THR A 587 15.08 -9.83 -14.69
N GLU A 588 15.45 -8.88 -13.84
CA GLU A 588 14.67 -7.68 -13.58
C GLU A 588 14.72 -6.70 -14.75
N ARG A 589 13.59 -6.08 -15.05
CA ARG A 589 13.47 -4.99 -16.01
C ARG A 589 12.69 -3.85 -15.36
N ILE A 590 13.31 -2.66 -15.30
CA ILE A 590 12.62 -1.44 -14.89
C ILE A 590 12.01 -0.83 -16.15
N LEU A 591 10.68 -0.80 -16.21
CA LEU A 591 9.92 -0.41 -17.39
C LEU A 591 8.89 0.67 -17.05
N ARG A 592 8.40 1.37 -18.08
CA ARG A 592 7.28 2.33 -18.00
C ARG A 592 7.56 3.48 -17.01
N GLU A 593 6.53 3.93 -16.30
CA GLU A 593 6.62 4.97 -15.28
C GLU A 593 7.65 4.66 -14.16
N LYS A 594 7.99 3.39 -13.90
CA LYS A 594 9.04 3.05 -12.93
C LYS A 594 10.40 3.61 -13.32
N ILE A 595 10.71 3.76 -14.61
CA ILE A 595 11.95 4.39 -15.10
C ILE A 595 12.05 5.83 -14.57
N LEU A 596 10.94 6.58 -14.62
CA LEU A 596 10.88 7.96 -14.15
C LEU A 596 11.09 8.03 -12.63
N PHE A 597 10.44 7.15 -11.86
CA PHE A 597 10.57 7.13 -10.40
C PHE A 597 11.93 6.61 -9.91
N THR A 598 12.57 5.68 -10.62
CA THR A 598 13.96 5.29 -10.32
C THR A 598 14.92 6.47 -10.48
N ARG A 599 14.69 7.38 -11.45
CA ARG A 599 15.44 8.64 -11.55
C ARG A 599 15.17 9.56 -10.36
N GLU A 600 13.92 9.66 -9.91
CA GLU A 600 13.55 10.51 -8.76
C GLU A 600 14.19 10.01 -7.46
N GLU A 601 14.16 8.69 -7.22
CA GLU A 601 14.83 8.06 -6.08
C GLU A 601 16.35 8.26 -6.15
N ALA A 602 16.97 8.05 -7.31
CA ALA A 602 18.39 8.30 -7.53
C ALA A 602 18.78 9.75 -7.21
N ARG A 603 17.97 10.73 -7.67
CA ARG A 603 18.17 12.16 -7.39
C ARG A 603 18.17 12.45 -5.89
N LYS A 604 17.20 11.90 -5.14
CA LYS A 604 17.08 12.07 -3.68
C LYS A 604 18.28 11.46 -2.94
N GLN A 605 18.81 10.35 -3.46
CA GLN A 605 20.03 9.70 -2.97
C GLN A 605 21.33 10.39 -3.41
N GLY A 606 21.25 11.46 -4.22
CA GLY A 606 22.42 12.20 -4.69
C GLY A 606 23.23 11.51 -5.79
N ILE A 607 22.66 10.49 -6.43
CA ILE A 607 23.23 9.79 -7.60
C ILE A 607 22.43 10.11 -8.86
N ASN A 608 22.99 9.79 -10.02
CA ASN A 608 22.37 10.08 -11.33
C ASN A 608 22.46 8.89 -12.30
N TYR A 609 22.57 7.68 -11.76
CA TYR A 609 22.65 6.42 -12.50
C TYR A 609 21.87 5.32 -11.75
N ASP A 610 21.67 4.17 -12.40
CA ASP A 610 21.01 3.01 -11.82
C ASP A 610 21.93 2.28 -10.83
N ILE A 611 21.62 2.36 -9.53
CA ILE A 611 22.42 1.74 -8.46
C ILE A 611 22.53 0.21 -8.58
N ARG A 612 21.64 -0.44 -9.34
CA ARG A 612 21.72 -1.90 -9.58
C ARG A 612 23.00 -2.26 -10.34
N GLU A 613 23.56 -1.34 -11.11
CA GLU A 613 24.84 -1.54 -11.79
C GLU A 613 25.97 -1.77 -10.78
N ASP A 614 26.04 -0.96 -9.71
CA ASP A 614 27.03 -1.11 -8.65
C ASP A 614 26.84 -2.41 -7.88
N ILE A 615 25.59 -2.74 -7.54
CA ILE A 615 25.25 -3.98 -6.84
C ILE A 615 25.75 -5.16 -7.68
N TYR A 616 25.39 -5.23 -8.96
CA TYR A 616 25.75 -6.33 -9.85
C TYR A 616 27.26 -6.48 -10.04
N ARG A 617 27.96 -5.37 -10.31
CA ARG A 617 29.40 -5.38 -10.62
C ARG A 617 30.26 -5.72 -9.40
N GLN A 618 29.84 -5.31 -8.20
CA GLN A 618 30.63 -5.52 -6.98
C GLN A 618 30.32 -6.84 -6.27
N LEU A 619 29.18 -7.46 -6.57
CA LEU A 619 28.67 -8.65 -5.87
C LEU A 619 29.68 -9.80 -5.74
N ASP A 620 30.46 -10.06 -6.80
CA ASP A 620 31.46 -11.14 -6.83
C ASP A 620 32.73 -10.83 -6.05
N SER A 621 32.99 -9.56 -5.75
CA SER A 621 34.15 -9.14 -4.97
C SER A 621 33.97 -9.40 -3.47
N PHE A 622 32.72 -9.49 -3.00
CA PHE A 622 32.42 -9.72 -1.60
C PHE A 622 32.59 -11.17 -1.19
N THR A 623 33.13 -11.34 0.00
CA THR A 623 33.34 -12.61 0.69
C THR A 623 32.48 -12.68 1.95
N PHE A 624 32.35 -13.87 2.53
CA PHE A 624 31.68 -14.00 3.83
C PHE A 624 32.33 -13.12 4.92
N ALA A 625 33.66 -12.96 4.86
CA ALA A 625 34.38 -12.13 5.82
C ALA A 625 33.97 -10.65 5.75
N ASP A 626 33.53 -10.17 4.60
CA ASP A 626 33.06 -8.78 4.43
C ASP A 626 31.71 -8.58 5.13
N ILE A 627 30.76 -9.51 4.97
CA ILE A 627 29.46 -9.43 5.67
C ILE A 627 29.60 -9.73 7.18
N GLU A 628 30.53 -10.60 7.58
CA GLU A 628 30.85 -10.85 8.99
C GLU A 628 31.48 -9.62 9.65
N LYS A 629 32.40 -8.95 8.94
CA LYS A 629 32.98 -7.68 9.39
C LYS A 629 31.89 -6.62 9.49
N PHE A 630 31.03 -6.48 8.47
CA PHE A 630 29.91 -5.55 8.47
C PHE A 630 28.98 -5.80 9.66
N HIS A 631 28.57 -7.05 9.90
CA HIS A 631 27.76 -7.44 11.05
C HIS A 631 28.42 -7.03 12.36
N ARG A 632 29.67 -7.42 12.59
CA ARG A 632 30.40 -7.09 13.83
C ARG A 632 30.55 -5.58 14.05
N GLU A 633 30.79 -4.81 13.00
CA GLU A 633 30.99 -3.35 13.09
C GLU A 633 29.69 -2.58 13.28
N ARG A 634 28.58 -3.08 12.72
CA ARG A 634 27.30 -2.37 12.74
C ARG A 634 26.33 -2.91 13.79
N PHE A 635 26.29 -4.20 14.08
CA PHE A 635 25.28 -4.80 14.97
C PHE A 635 25.76 -4.92 16.43
N ASN A 636 27.04 -5.18 16.66
CA ASN A 636 27.54 -5.41 18.02
C ASN A 636 27.64 -4.12 18.84
N ASN A 637 27.42 -4.22 20.15
CA ASN A 637 27.63 -3.15 21.14
C ASN A 637 26.91 -1.83 20.80
N ARG A 638 25.71 -1.91 20.22
CA ARG A 638 24.89 -0.74 19.92
C ARG A 638 23.84 -0.48 20.98
N ASN A 639 23.61 0.80 21.23
CA ASN A 639 22.41 1.22 21.92
C ASN A 639 21.21 1.07 20.97
N ALA A 640 20.11 0.53 21.47
CA ALA A 640 18.89 0.32 20.74
C ALA A 640 17.69 0.87 21.50
N ILE A 641 16.69 1.32 20.74
CA ILE A 641 15.35 1.60 21.24
C ILE A 641 14.49 0.40 20.87
N MET A 642 13.98 -0.30 21.88
CA MET A 642 13.03 -1.38 21.74
C MET A 642 11.62 -0.84 21.96
N MET A 643 10.70 -1.16 21.07
CA MET A 643 9.29 -0.87 21.15
C MET A 643 8.55 -2.19 21.34
N VAL A 644 7.70 -2.27 22.36
CA VAL A 644 6.94 -3.47 22.71
C VAL A 644 5.47 -3.12 22.77
N LEU A 645 4.68 -3.74 21.89
CA LEU A 645 3.22 -3.66 21.89
C LEU A 645 2.65 -4.98 22.36
N GLY A 646 1.85 -4.96 23.43
CA GLY A 646 1.21 -6.16 23.95
C GLY A 646 0.48 -5.91 25.27
N ASN A 647 -0.21 -6.93 25.78
CA ASN A 647 -0.96 -6.78 27.02
C ASN A 647 0.03 -6.73 28.21
N THR A 648 0.12 -5.59 28.90
CA THR A 648 1.12 -5.38 29.98
C THR A 648 0.93 -6.31 31.17
N GLU A 649 -0.25 -6.89 31.36
CA GLU A 649 -0.50 -7.91 32.39
C GLU A 649 0.09 -9.28 32.02
N ARG A 650 0.38 -9.51 30.73
CA ARG A 650 0.93 -10.75 30.18
C ARG A 650 2.43 -10.65 29.83
N LEU A 651 2.97 -9.45 29.71
CA LEU A 651 4.37 -9.22 29.38
C LEU A 651 5.28 -9.49 30.58
N ASP A 652 6.40 -10.17 30.35
CA ASP A 652 7.46 -10.31 31.35
C ASP A 652 8.31 -9.03 31.42
N MET A 653 7.86 -8.08 32.23
CA MET A 653 8.53 -6.80 32.46
C MET A 653 9.93 -6.95 33.08
N ASN A 654 10.20 -8.05 33.79
CA ASN A 654 11.53 -8.31 34.36
C ASN A 654 12.52 -8.72 33.28
N THR A 655 12.07 -9.43 32.25
CA THR A 655 12.88 -9.70 31.07
C THR A 655 13.14 -8.42 30.29
N LEU A 656 12.12 -7.59 30.04
CA LEU A 656 12.26 -6.33 29.31
C LEU A 656 13.27 -5.37 29.97
N SER A 657 13.26 -5.26 31.30
CA SER A 657 14.19 -4.38 32.03
C SER A 657 15.67 -4.78 31.94
N ARG A 658 15.98 -5.98 31.45
CA ARG A 658 17.37 -6.39 31.15
C ARG A 658 17.88 -5.81 29.84
N TYR A 659 16.98 -5.44 28.94
CA TYR A 659 17.33 -4.91 27.62
C TYR A 659 17.43 -3.39 27.58
N GLY A 660 16.94 -2.69 28.60
CA GLY A 660 17.07 -1.24 28.70
C GLY A 660 16.17 -0.65 29.77
N LYS A 661 16.23 0.68 29.94
CA LYS A 661 15.30 1.39 30.82
C LYS A 661 13.88 1.30 30.25
N VAL A 662 12.97 0.71 31.02
CA VAL A 662 11.57 0.53 30.61
C VAL A 662 10.75 1.78 30.91
N GLU A 663 10.00 2.21 29.90
CA GLU A 663 9.07 3.33 29.96
C GLU A 663 7.75 2.90 29.31
N VAL A 664 6.64 3.12 30.01
CA VAL A 664 5.31 2.80 29.49
C VAL A 664 4.73 4.06 28.89
N LEU A 665 4.44 4.04 27.60
CA LEU A 665 3.88 5.17 26.87
C LEU A 665 2.36 5.04 26.73
N THR A 666 1.68 6.18 26.76
CA THR A 666 0.28 6.30 26.42
C THR A 666 0.08 6.50 24.92
N LEU A 667 -1.11 6.20 24.42
CA LEU A 667 -1.45 6.48 23.02
C LEU A 667 -1.50 8.00 22.75
N GLU A 668 -1.83 8.83 23.74
CA GLU A 668 -1.81 10.28 23.60
C GLU A 668 -0.39 10.81 23.37
N GLU A 669 0.61 10.30 24.10
CA GLU A 669 2.02 10.66 23.91
C GLU A 669 2.56 10.27 22.52
N LEU A 670 2.06 9.17 21.95
CA LEU A 670 2.50 8.66 20.66
C LEU A 670 1.86 9.34 19.47
N PHE A 671 0.56 9.67 19.57
CA PHE A 671 -0.20 10.27 18.48
C PHE A 671 -0.23 11.81 18.53
N GLY A 672 -0.01 12.41 19.70
CA GLY A 672 0.00 13.87 19.86
C GLY A 672 -1.38 14.54 19.83
N TYR A 673 -2.48 13.76 19.83
CA TYR A 673 -3.87 14.21 19.86
C TYR A 673 -4.79 13.20 20.52
#